data_AF-A0AAW1RNF3-F1
#
_entry.id   AF-A0AAW1RNF3-F1
#
_cell.length_a   1.000
_cell.length_b   1.000
_cell.length_c   1.000
_cell.angle_alpha   90.00
_cell.angle_beta   90.00
_cell.angle_gamma   90.00
#
_symmetry.space_group_name_H-M   'P 1'
#
loop_
_entity.id
_entity.type
_entity.pdbx_description
1 polymer ?
#
loop_
_entity_poly.entity_id
_entity_poly.type
_entity_poly.pdbx_seq_one_letter_code
_entity_poly.pdbx_strand_id
1 'polypeptide(L)'
;MRSVAFIEVGGSPTYTLTEDYALGMELKMYGWHCRYVQEYLAIGEAPDQIRNCFQQRSRWTKGHFQIMFNKEHCPALNRRLSVGMRILYMSGVWSYIVGAISTPTFIIIPAITIWFGIFPIVVSWWMALALTIYFVSLNLVLYYVRSYKHIEALWFANVAGNILWWTYVKAFWRAVNSVFGQKITFKTTLKGASMLMNSVVRDLWMPGACFCLLFATLIAGLVELGRSPTISSPLAISVLWAVYNMISPFLVLWYGLVSREKIFSYLCRACILLSFFSGACAVGLLWALYPVEYDYGKAIKHSNFFMNSMRVGVLPADNGVSYRANALTYESGPGLTDLTGGWLTGGGAGNLKMTMPTAFATSMLAWGLLSFPKGFSENGQTASTLENVKWGSDYLLKTLNAATDANGSTTEIIYQVGNSTLDSAYWGRPEDITFSRPFYQIDASLGASDLAGDVIAALAASAAVHQSLNKAYYNTLMTAAHDLYFYATSDLGLYSAQINYTACAVPFARSTVNNGTAQAAVCTSSLNGSYFQQYTKDNYYDDLLWAAAWMYKATGDAGYLADANTFYYNYVQTITQPDFIVSWQRYYWASNVLLATLTDGGTFHERSQFFMKGWICGSVQNSNQENIIKYTDMGRAWNRNSGELGVTMNAAMLATIYGSYVAPSESAKSERYLCWARSQVRYALGDSGYSYVVGYGKKYPRQPQDQAASCQPAPATCNQVTGLLNPDPNPFTVYGALVQGMGFSDVYQDSRALNSSRVSVDMQAGLHGALAGVSVAPGTWEQCLQGTGVLTNDNVVC
;
A
#
# COMPACT_ATOMS: atom_id res chain seq x y z
N MET A 1 -51.79 -50.71 -14.28
CA MET A 1 -50.86 -50.15 -13.28
C MET A 1 -50.64 -48.64 -13.44
N ARG A 2 -50.22 -48.11 -14.61
CA ARG A 2 -50.05 -46.64 -14.80
C ARG A 2 -51.35 -45.83 -14.69
N SER A 3 -52.45 -46.34 -15.23
CA SER A 3 -53.78 -45.74 -15.12
C SER A 3 -54.29 -45.66 -13.68
N VAL A 4 -53.99 -46.67 -12.86
CA VAL A 4 -54.38 -46.72 -11.44
C VAL A 4 -53.68 -45.62 -10.66
N ALA A 5 -52.35 -45.50 -10.80
CA ALA A 5 -51.57 -44.44 -10.17
C ALA A 5 -52.05 -43.04 -10.60
N PHE A 6 -52.42 -42.87 -11.88
CA PHE A 6 -52.93 -41.61 -12.41
C PHE A 6 -54.32 -41.23 -11.85
N ILE A 7 -55.22 -42.21 -11.69
CA ILE A 7 -56.54 -41.99 -11.09
C ILE A 7 -56.41 -41.69 -9.59
N GLU A 8 -55.52 -42.39 -8.88
CA GLU A 8 -55.34 -42.24 -7.43
C GLU A 8 -54.87 -40.84 -7.04
N VAL A 9 -54.01 -40.22 -7.84
CA VAL A 9 -53.56 -38.83 -7.60
C VAL A 9 -54.57 -37.77 -8.06
N GLY A 10 -55.72 -38.18 -8.63
CA GLY A 10 -56.78 -37.26 -9.07
C GLY A 10 -56.64 -36.75 -10.52
N GLY A 11 -55.83 -37.43 -11.35
CA GLY A 11 -55.61 -37.05 -12.74
C GLY A 11 -54.57 -35.95 -12.93
N SER A 12 -54.68 -35.18 -14.02
CA SER A 12 -53.71 -34.12 -14.32
C SER A 12 -53.96 -32.89 -13.43
N PRO A 13 -52.96 -32.37 -12.70
CA PRO A 13 -53.10 -31.18 -11.87
C PRO A 13 -53.54 -29.96 -12.68
N THR A 14 -54.57 -29.25 -12.20
CA THR A 14 -55.12 -28.05 -12.86
C THR A 14 -54.73 -26.74 -12.18
N TYR A 15 -54.10 -26.82 -11.01
CA TYR A 15 -53.70 -25.65 -10.22
C TYR A 15 -52.40 -24.98 -10.71
N THR A 16 -51.74 -25.53 -11.72
CA THR A 16 -50.46 -25.03 -12.26
C THR A 16 -50.38 -25.19 -13.77
N LEU A 17 -49.57 -24.34 -14.40
CA LEU A 17 -49.21 -24.41 -15.82
C LEU A 17 -48.10 -25.44 -16.14
N THR A 18 -47.60 -26.13 -15.13
CA THR A 18 -46.61 -27.22 -15.26
C THR A 18 -47.17 -28.47 -14.61
N GLU A 19 -48.24 -28.98 -15.23
CA GLU A 19 -49.01 -30.13 -14.78
C GLU A 19 -48.18 -31.41 -14.74
N ASP A 20 -47.23 -31.57 -15.65
CA ASP A 20 -46.33 -32.71 -15.75
C ASP A 20 -45.40 -32.84 -14.53
N TYR A 21 -44.80 -31.72 -14.14
CA TYR A 21 -43.96 -31.62 -12.95
C TYR A 21 -44.78 -31.83 -11.66
N ALA A 22 -45.96 -31.21 -11.57
CA ALA A 22 -46.84 -31.36 -10.41
C ALA A 22 -47.35 -32.80 -10.26
N LEU A 23 -47.74 -33.44 -11.37
CA LEU A 23 -48.20 -34.83 -11.38
C LEU A 23 -47.10 -35.77 -10.88
N GLY A 24 -45.87 -35.56 -11.34
CA GLY A 24 -44.71 -36.33 -10.86
C GLY A 24 -44.51 -36.20 -9.35
N MET A 25 -44.68 -34.99 -8.80
CA MET A 25 -44.59 -34.72 -7.37
C MET A 25 -45.73 -35.37 -6.58
N GLU A 26 -46.97 -35.28 -7.06
CA GLU A 26 -48.13 -35.89 -6.40
C GLU A 26 -48.02 -37.42 -6.39
N LEU A 27 -47.61 -38.05 -7.50
CA LEU A 27 -47.31 -39.48 -7.53
C LEU A 27 -46.34 -39.89 -6.41
N LYS A 28 -45.30 -39.09 -6.16
CA LYS A 28 -44.35 -39.33 -5.05
C LYS A 28 -44.99 -39.12 -3.67
N MET A 29 -45.87 -38.14 -3.51
CA MET A 29 -46.61 -37.92 -2.26
C MET A 29 -47.55 -39.09 -1.91
N TYR A 30 -48.07 -39.79 -2.92
CA TYR A 30 -48.89 -41.00 -2.76
C TYR A 30 -48.05 -42.29 -2.71
N GLY A 31 -46.71 -42.20 -2.63
CA GLY A 31 -45.82 -43.34 -2.46
C GLY A 31 -45.47 -44.10 -3.75
N TRP A 32 -45.86 -43.60 -4.92
CA TRP A 32 -45.55 -44.25 -6.19
C TRP A 32 -44.08 -44.08 -6.61
N HIS A 33 -43.51 -45.16 -7.14
CA HIS A 33 -42.14 -45.15 -7.68
C HIS A 33 -42.12 -44.74 -9.16
N CYS A 34 -41.82 -43.46 -9.44
CA CYS A 34 -41.44 -43.02 -10.78
C CYS A 34 -40.00 -43.47 -11.14
N ARG A 35 -39.82 -44.08 -12.32
CA ARG A 35 -38.51 -44.45 -12.90
C ARG A 35 -38.32 -43.75 -14.26
N TYR A 36 -37.12 -43.23 -14.50
CA TYR A 36 -36.74 -42.69 -15.80
C TYR A 36 -36.47 -43.85 -16.77
N VAL A 37 -37.04 -43.76 -17.98
CA VAL A 37 -36.76 -44.68 -19.08
C VAL A 37 -35.88 -43.94 -20.06
N GLN A 38 -34.64 -44.43 -20.25
CA GLN A 38 -33.65 -43.82 -21.15
C GLN A 38 -33.89 -44.23 -22.61
N GLU A 39 -35.13 -44.09 -23.07
CA GLU A 39 -35.52 -44.39 -24.45
C GLU A 39 -36.30 -43.20 -25.02
N TYR A 40 -36.12 -42.93 -26.30
CA TYR A 40 -36.90 -41.90 -27.00
C TYR A 40 -38.32 -42.43 -27.25
N LEU A 41 -39.23 -42.15 -26.32
CA LEU A 41 -40.62 -42.63 -26.40
C LEU A 41 -41.56 -41.69 -27.17
N ALA A 42 -41.18 -40.43 -27.36
CA ALA A 42 -41.96 -39.44 -28.10
C ALA A 42 -41.05 -38.39 -28.74
N ILE A 43 -41.41 -37.95 -29.94
CA ILE A 43 -40.76 -36.83 -30.64
C ILE A 43 -41.77 -35.68 -30.68
N GLY A 44 -41.44 -34.57 -30.02
CA GLY A 44 -42.22 -33.34 -30.07
C GLY A 44 -41.65 -32.34 -31.06
N GLU A 45 -42.50 -31.51 -31.64
CA GLU A 45 -42.06 -30.35 -32.42
C GLU A 45 -41.52 -29.26 -31.48
N ALA A 46 -40.27 -28.85 -31.70
CA ALA A 46 -39.69 -27.69 -31.02
C ALA A 46 -40.25 -26.39 -31.62
N PRO A 47 -40.34 -25.29 -30.85
CA PRO A 47 -40.74 -24.01 -31.41
C PRO A 47 -39.75 -23.54 -32.47
N ASP A 48 -40.27 -23.09 -33.61
CA ASP A 48 -39.52 -22.60 -34.77
C ASP A 48 -39.02 -21.14 -34.59
N GLN A 49 -39.48 -20.47 -33.52
CA GLN A 49 -39.23 -19.04 -33.26
C GLN A 49 -38.77 -18.76 -31.84
N ILE A 50 -37.84 -17.79 -31.71
CA ILE A 50 -37.31 -17.30 -30.43
C ILE A 50 -38.43 -16.82 -29.51
N ARG A 51 -39.40 -16.08 -30.04
CA ARG A 51 -40.57 -15.60 -29.28
C ARG A 51 -41.36 -16.75 -28.67
N ASN A 52 -41.59 -17.80 -29.46
CA ASN A 52 -42.33 -18.98 -29.03
C ASN A 52 -41.53 -19.77 -27.98
N CYS A 53 -40.21 -19.86 -28.13
CA CYS A 53 -39.32 -20.41 -27.10
C CYS A 53 -39.44 -19.63 -25.77
N PHE A 54 -39.37 -18.30 -25.81
CA PHE A 54 -39.49 -17.45 -24.61
C PHE A 54 -40.86 -17.58 -23.95
N GLN A 55 -41.94 -17.66 -24.74
CA GLN A 55 -43.28 -17.90 -24.22
C GLN A 55 -43.40 -19.26 -23.56
N GLN A 56 -42.85 -20.32 -24.17
CA GLN A 56 -42.84 -21.66 -23.60
C GLN A 56 -42.08 -21.69 -22.27
N ARG A 57 -40.86 -21.15 -22.24
CA ARG A 57 -40.05 -21.06 -21.01
C ARG A 57 -40.72 -20.21 -19.94
N SER A 58 -41.36 -19.11 -20.31
CA SER A 58 -42.14 -18.27 -19.39
C SER A 58 -43.29 -19.03 -18.74
N ARG A 59 -44.00 -19.90 -19.49
CA ARG A 59 -45.06 -20.74 -18.94
C ARG A 59 -44.52 -21.71 -17.90
N TRP A 60 -43.42 -22.40 -18.21
CA TRP A 60 -42.79 -23.32 -17.27
C TRP A 60 -42.36 -22.64 -15.99
N THR A 61 -41.68 -21.50 -16.08
CA THR A 61 -41.27 -20.73 -14.90
C THR A 61 -42.47 -20.26 -14.08
N LYS A 62 -43.55 -19.78 -14.72
CA LYS A 62 -44.79 -19.40 -14.02
C LYS A 62 -45.41 -20.59 -13.27
N GLY A 63 -45.52 -21.76 -13.91
CA GLY A 63 -46.07 -22.97 -13.28
C GLY A 63 -45.26 -23.41 -12.05
N HIS A 64 -43.93 -23.39 -12.14
CA HIS A 64 -43.07 -23.72 -11.00
C HIS A 64 -43.26 -22.73 -9.83
N PHE A 65 -43.38 -21.43 -10.10
CA PHE A 65 -43.67 -20.45 -9.05
C PHE A 65 -45.10 -20.59 -8.49
N GLN A 66 -46.10 -20.94 -9.30
CA GLN A 66 -47.45 -21.25 -8.81
C GLN A 66 -47.43 -22.42 -7.81
N ILE A 67 -46.64 -23.46 -8.08
CA ILE A 67 -46.45 -24.58 -7.16
C ILE A 67 -45.74 -24.12 -5.87
N MET A 68 -44.68 -23.31 -6.00
CA MET A 68 -43.95 -22.79 -4.84
C MET A 68 -44.83 -21.95 -3.91
N PHE A 69 -45.66 -21.06 -4.47
CA PHE A 69 -46.53 -20.18 -3.70
C PHE A 69 -47.84 -20.84 -3.24
N ASN A 70 -48.14 -22.05 -3.72
CA ASN A 70 -49.31 -22.79 -3.27
C ASN A 70 -49.04 -23.39 -1.88
N LYS A 71 -49.80 -22.98 -0.86
CA LYS A 71 -49.61 -23.42 0.53
C LYS A 71 -49.75 -24.94 0.71
N GLU A 72 -50.60 -25.59 -0.07
CA GLU A 72 -50.89 -27.02 0.04
C GLU A 72 -49.89 -27.88 -0.76
N HIS A 73 -49.44 -27.35 -1.91
CA HIS A 73 -48.61 -28.09 -2.86
C HIS A 73 -47.14 -27.62 -2.90
N CYS A 74 -46.73 -26.70 -2.03
CA CYS A 74 -45.34 -26.24 -1.95
C CYS A 74 -44.41 -27.41 -1.58
N PRO A 75 -43.40 -27.75 -2.40
CA PRO A 75 -42.55 -28.91 -2.14
C PRO A 75 -41.77 -28.79 -0.83
N ALA A 76 -41.37 -27.57 -0.44
CA ALA A 76 -40.64 -27.31 0.81
C ALA A 76 -41.50 -27.56 2.07
N LEU A 77 -42.80 -27.26 2.00
CA LEU A 77 -43.74 -27.35 3.12
C LEU A 77 -44.45 -28.71 3.20
N ASN A 78 -44.40 -29.50 2.12
CA ASN A 78 -45.15 -30.73 2.03
C ASN A 78 -44.52 -31.87 2.86
N ARG A 79 -45.20 -32.26 3.94
CA ARG A 79 -44.73 -33.31 4.85
C ARG A 79 -44.75 -34.72 4.26
N ARG A 80 -45.51 -34.97 3.20
CA ARG A 80 -45.59 -36.28 2.53
C ARG A 80 -44.36 -36.59 1.67
N LEU A 81 -43.56 -35.58 1.34
CA LEU A 81 -42.30 -35.75 0.63
C LEU A 81 -41.15 -35.97 1.63
N SER A 82 -40.22 -36.87 1.28
CA SER A 82 -38.95 -37.03 1.99
C SER A 82 -38.07 -35.79 1.81
N VAL A 83 -37.16 -35.54 2.76
CA VAL A 83 -36.27 -34.35 2.74
C VAL A 83 -35.51 -34.23 1.42
N GLY A 84 -34.96 -35.34 0.90
CA GLY A 84 -34.27 -35.35 -0.39
C GLY A 84 -35.17 -34.99 -1.57
N MET A 85 -36.43 -35.45 -1.57
CA MET A 85 -37.41 -35.07 -2.61
C MET A 85 -37.81 -33.61 -2.50
N ARG A 86 -37.94 -33.05 -1.28
CA ARG A 86 -38.21 -31.62 -1.11
C ARG A 86 -37.10 -30.79 -1.76
N ILE A 87 -35.84 -31.15 -1.54
CA ILE A 87 -34.68 -30.48 -2.15
C ILE A 87 -34.72 -30.62 -3.68
N LEU A 88 -34.94 -31.83 -4.20
CA LEU A 88 -34.98 -32.10 -5.64
C LEU A 88 -36.10 -31.33 -6.36
N TYR A 89 -37.32 -31.36 -5.83
CA TYR A 89 -38.42 -30.60 -6.42
C TYR A 89 -38.17 -29.10 -6.27
N MET A 90 -37.69 -28.63 -5.11
CA MET A 90 -37.33 -27.21 -4.94
C MET A 90 -36.19 -26.75 -5.86
N SER A 91 -35.29 -27.64 -6.31
CA SER A 91 -34.17 -27.25 -7.18
C SER A 91 -34.64 -26.66 -8.52
N GLY A 92 -35.77 -27.15 -9.05
CA GLY A 92 -36.37 -26.61 -10.27
C GLY A 92 -36.78 -25.14 -10.10
N VAL A 93 -37.42 -24.81 -8.98
CA VAL A 93 -37.80 -23.42 -8.65
C VAL A 93 -36.57 -22.56 -8.35
N TRP A 94 -35.63 -23.09 -7.57
CA TRP A 94 -34.40 -22.42 -7.21
C TRP A 94 -33.57 -22.01 -8.43
N SER A 95 -33.52 -22.87 -9.45
CA SER A 95 -32.79 -22.57 -10.70
C SER A 95 -33.27 -21.28 -11.39
N TYR A 96 -34.58 -20.99 -11.35
CA TYR A 96 -35.13 -19.77 -11.94
C TYR A 96 -34.82 -18.54 -11.09
N ILE A 97 -34.86 -18.67 -9.76
CA ILE A 97 -34.49 -17.59 -8.81
C ILE A 97 -33.01 -17.24 -8.99
N VAL A 98 -32.15 -18.25 -8.96
CA VAL A 98 -30.71 -18.08 -9.19
C VAL A 98 -30.48 -17.40 -10.52
N GLY A 99 -31.02 -17.92 -11.63
CA GLY A 99 -30.84 -17.32 -12.95
C GLY A 99 -31.34 -15.88 -13.06
N ALA A 100 -32.46 -15.55 -12.40
CA ALA A 100 -33.04 -14.21 -12.39
C ALA A 100 -32.21 -13.18 -11.62
N ILE A 101 -31.44 -13.62 -10.61
CA ILE A 101 -30.60 -12.75 -9.77
C ILE A 101 -29.16 -12.75 -10.25
N SER A 102 -28.57 -13.93 -10.45
CA SER A 102 -27.14 -14.07 -10.72
C SER A 102 -26.74 -13.47 -12.07
N THR A 103 -27.55 -13.69 -13.11
CA THR A 103 -27.24 -13.20 -14.47
C THR A 103 -27.12 -11.68 -14.53
N PRO A 104 -28.09 -10.87 -14.08
CA PRO A 104 -27.92 -9.42 -14.08
C PRO A 104 -26.78 -8.97 -13.16
N THR A 105 -26.55 -9.63 -12.02
CA THR A 105 -25.38 -9.34 -11.16
C THR A 105 -24.05 -9.55 -11.91
N PHE A 106 -23.88 -10.67 -12.61
CA PHE A 106 -22.67 -10.97 -13.38
C PHE A 106 -22.45 -10.01 -14.56
N ILE A 107 -23.53 -9.43 -15.11
CA ILE A 107 -23.45 -8.42 -16.18
C ILE A 107 -23.08 -7.04 -15.63
N ILE A 108 -23.61 -6.67 -14.46
CA ILE A 108 -23.46 -5.32 -13.90
C ILE A 108 -22.10 -5.13 -13.19
N ILE A 109 -21.56 -6.16 -12.52
CA ILE A 109 -20.32 -6.01 -11.72
C ILE A 109 -19.14 -5.48 -12.56
N PRO A 110 -18.79 -6.06 -13.73
CA PRO A 110 -17.70 -5.52 -14.56
C PRO A 110 -17.94 -4.05 -14.95
N ALA A 111 -19.20 -3.66 -15.18
CA ALA A 111 -19.54 -2.28 -15.50
C ALA A 111 -19.36 -1.36 -14.28
N ILE A 112 -19.84 -1.76 -13.09
CA ILE A 112 -19.62 -0.98 -11.85
C ILE A 112 -18.12 -0.77 -11.63
N THR A 113 -17.34 -1.82 -11.81
CA THR A 113 -15.91 -1.79 -11.57
C THR A 113 -15.16 -0.91 -12.57
N ILE A 114 -15.43 -1.05 -13.86
CA ILE A 114 -14.68 -0.30 -14.89
C ILE A 114 -15.14 1.17 -14.97
N TRP A 115 -16.44 1.44 -14.84
CA TRP A 115 -16.97 2.79 -15.02
C TRP A 115 -16.92 3.65 -13.75
N PHE A 116 -17.02 3.03 -12.58
CA PHE A 116 -17.07 3.75 -11.29
C PHE A 116 -15.87 3.44 -10.39
N GLY A 117 -15.01 2.49 -10.78
CA GLY A 117 -13.84 2.09 -9.98
C GLY A 117 -14.19 1.43 -8.66
N ILE A 118 -15.43 0.96 -8.49
CA ILE A 118 -15.89 0.27 -7.28
C ILE A 118 -15.66 -1.22 -7.46
N PHE A 119 -14.89 -1.83 -6.55
CA PHE A 119 -14.59 -3.26 -6.60
C PHE A 119 -15.43 -4.01 -5.56
N PRO A 120 -16.62 -4.53 -5.94
CA PRO A 120 -17.50 -5.22 -5.00
C PRO A 120 -16.94 -6.57 -4.51
N ILE A 121 -15.84 -7.04 -5.10
CA ILE A 121 -15.15 -8.27 -4.68
C ILE A 121 -13.80 -7.91 -4.06
N VAL A 122 -13.62 -8.34 -2.81
CA VAL A 122 -12.33 -8.37 -2.13
C VAL A 122 -11.54 -9.58 -2.66
N VAL A 123 -10.41 -9.35 -3.33
CA VAL A 123 -9.50 -10.45 -3.70
C VAL A 123 -8.75 -10.89 -2.44
N SER A 124 -9.14 -12.03 -1.89
CA SER A 124 -8.48 -12.65 -0.73
C SER A 124 -8.14 -14.11 -1.03
N TRP A 125 -7.28 -14.69 -0.20
CA TRP A 125 -6.93 -16.11 -0.29
C TRP A 125 -8.18 -17.01 -0.26
N TRP A 126 -9.10 -16.73 0.67
CA TRP A 126 -10.36 -17.46 0.82
C TRP A 126 -11.24 -17.34 -0.41
N MET A 127 -11.29 -16.15 -1.02
CA MET A 127 -12.07 -15.93 -2.25
C MET A 127 -11.45 -16.66 -3.45
N ALA A 128 -10.12 -16.58 -3.61
CA ALA A 128 -9.41 -17.33 -4.65
C ALA A 128 -9.63 -18.84 -4.51
N LEU A 129 -9.54 -19.37 -3.29
CA LEU A 129 -9.83 -20.78 -3.00
C LEU A 129 -11.29 -21.14 -3.30
N ALA A 130 -12.26 -20.36 -2.79
CA ALA A 130 -13.68 -20.64 -2.98
C ALA A 130 -14.07 -20.64 -4.46
N LEU A 131 -13.60 -19.66 -5.23
CA LEU A 131 -13.84 -19.59 -6.68
C LEU A 131 -13.12 -20.71 -7.45
N THR A 132 -11.95 -21.14 -6.99
CA THR A 132 -11.26 -22.31 -7.56
C THR A 132 -12.06 -23.59 -7.33
N ILE A 133 -12.53 -23.83 -6.10
CA ILE A 133 -13.36 -24.98 -5.76
C ILE A 133 -14.66 -24.94 -6.57
N TYR A 134 -15.30 -23.77 -6.68
CA TYR A 134 -16.51 -23.60 -7.49
C TYR A 134 -16.25 -23.90 -8.96
N PHE A 135 -15.19 -23.33 -9.55
CA PHE A 135 -14.81 -23.55 -10.94
C PHE A 135 -14.51 -25.02 -11.22
N VAL A 136 -13.70 -25.67 -10.38
CA VAL A 136 -13.37 -27.10 -10.52
C VAL A 136 -14.61 -27.96 -10.36
N SER A 137 -15.46 -27.69 -9.36
CA SER A 137 -16.69 -28.46 -9.12
C SER A 137 -17.68 -28.32 -10.28
N LEU A 138 -17.87 -27.11 -10.82
CA LEU A 138 -18.73 -26.86 -11.97
C LEU A 138 -18.23 -27.64 -13.20
N ASN A 139 -16.92 -27.60 -13.45
CA ASN A 139 -16.32 -28.36 -14.54
C ASN A 139 -16.45 -29.87 -14.31
N LEU A 140 -16.19 -30.39 -13.11
CA LEU A 140 -16.38 -31.80 -12.79
C LEU A 140 -17.81 -32.27 -13.04
N VAL A 141 -18.83 -31.45 -12.71
CA VAL A 141 -20.24 -31.76 -13.01
C VAL A 141 -20.52 -31.73 -14.51
N LEU A 142 -19.98 -30.75 -15.24
CA LEU A 142 -20.09 -30.68 -16.71
C LEU A 142 -19.42 -31.88 -17.41
N TYR A 143 -18.32 -32.39 -16.83
CA TYR A 143 -17.52 -33.50 -17.35
C TYR A 143 -17.87 -34.87 -16.75
N TYR A 144 -18.84 -34.95 -15.84
CA TYR A 144 -19.37 -36.22 -15.31
C TYR A 144 -20.08 -37.07 -16.38
N VAL A 145 -20.18 -36.58 -17.62
CA VAL A 145 -20.91 -37.25 -18.69
C VAL A 145 -20.04 -38.22 -19.49
N ARG A 146 -20.52 -39.46 -19.64
CA ARG A 146 -19.89 -40.56 -20.40
C ARG A 146 -19.73 -40.30 -21.92
N SER A 147 -20.20 -39.17 -22.46
CA SER A 147 -20.14 -38.87 -23.90
C SER A 147 -20.05 -37.38 -24.18
N TYR A 148 -19.18 -37.02 -25.12
CA TYR A 148 -18.90 -35.65 -25.57
C TYR A 148 -20.15 -34.88 -26.04
N LYS A 149 -21.14 -35.59 -26.62
CA LYS A 149 -22.40 -34.97 -27.12
C LYS A 149 -23.24 -34.32 -26.02
N HIS A 150 -23.10 -34.75 -24.77
CA HIS A 150 -23.87 -34.21 -23.66
C HIS A 150 -23.20 -33.00 -22.99
N ILE A 151 -21.89 -32.82 -23.15
CA ILE A 151 -21.17 -31.64 -22.64
C ILE A 151 -21.71 -30.38 -23.35
N GLU A 152 -21.87 -30.46 -24.67
CA GLU A 152 -22.46 -29.40 -25.48
C GLU A 152 -23.87 -29.04 -24.99
N ALA A 153 -24.72 -30.03 -24.72
CA ALA A 153 -26.06 -29.82 -24.20
C ALA A 153 -26.09 -29.15 -22.81
N LEU A 154 -25.21 -29.56 -21.89
CA LEU A 154 -25.11 -28.97 -20.55
C LEU A 154 -24.61 -27.52 -20.60
N TRP A 155 -23.64 -27.22 -21.46
CA TRP A 155 -23.17 -25.85 -21.65
C TRP A 155 -24.28 -24.97 -22.26
N PHE A 156 -25.03 -25.48 -23.25
CA PHE A 156 -26.19 -24.77 -23.79
C PHE A 156 -27.29 -24.54 -22.75
N ALA A 157 -27.45 -25.43 -21.77
CA ALA A 157 -28.38 -25.20 -20.66
C ALA A 157 -27.95 -23.98 -19.81
N ASN A 158 -26.66 -23.81 -19.58
CA ASN A 158 -26.10 -22.64 -18.90
C ASN A 158 -26.32 -21.35 -19.73
N VAL A 159 -25.98 -21.39 -21.03
CA VAL A 159 -26.23 -20.27 -21.96
C VAL A 159 -27.71 -19.89 -22.01
N ALA A 160 -28.60 -20.89 -22.06
CA ALA A 160 -30.04 -20.65 -22.04
C ALA A 160 -30.50 -19.98 -20.73
N GLY A 161 -29.94 -20.37 -19.58
CA GLY A 161 -30.17 -19.70 -18.30
C GLY A 161 -29.82 -18.20 -18.35
N ASN A 162 -28.65 -17.88 -18.90
CA ASN A 162 -28.17 -16.51 -19.08
C ASN A 162 -28.98 -15.70 -20.09
N ILE A 163 -29.58 -16.32 -21.11
CA ILE A 163 -30.44 -15.61 -22.07
C ILE A 163 -31.84 -15.36 -21.49
N LEU A 164 -32.34 -16.28 -20.68
CA LEU A 164 -33.73 -16.31 -20.23
C LEU A 164 -33.99 -15.58 -18.90
N TRP A 165 -32.98 -15.03 -18.23
CA TRP A 165 -33.11 -14.38 -16.92
C TRP A 165 -34.24 -13.34 -16.88
N TRP A 166 -34.36 -12.50 -17.91
CA TRP A 166 -35.42 -11.50 -17.98
C TRP A 166 -36.81 -12.12 -18.13
N THR A 167 -36.89 -13.26 -18.82
CA THR A 167 -38.12 -14.05 -18.89
C THR A 167 -38.47 -14.61 -17.52
N TYR A 168 -37.48 -15.03 -16.73
CA TYR A 168 -37.67 -15.51 -15.37
C TYR A 168 -38.14 -14.40 -14.42
N VAL A 169 -37.54 -13.20 -14.49
CA VAL A 169 -37.98 -12.02 -13.71
C VAL A 169 -39.45 -11.68 -14.01
N LYS A 170 -39.82 -11.60 -15.29
CA LYS A 170 -41.23 -11.34 -15.69
C LYS A 170 -42.18 -12.45 -15.25
N ALA A 171 -41.74 -13.71 -15.31
CA ALA A 171 -42.54 -14.84 -14.89
C ALA A 171 -42.75 -14.84 -13.36
N PHE A 172 -41.70 -14.56 -12.60
CA PHE A 172 -41.74 -14.42 -11.15
C PHE A 172 -42.70 -13.30 -10.73
N TRP A 173 -42.55 -12.10 -11.28
CA TRP A 173 -43.41 -10.95 -10.96
C TRP A 173 -44.89 -11.25 -11.21
N ARG A 174 -45.20 -11.92 -12.33
CA ARG A 174 -46.57 -12.33 -12.66
C ARG A 174 -47.09 -13.44 -11.74
N ALA A 175 -46.23 -14.36 -11.31
CA ALA A 175 -46.61 -15.40 -10.36
C ALA A 175 -46.90 -14.81 -8.98
N VAL A 176 -46.07 -13.88 -8.49
CA VAL A 176 -46.29 -13.14 -7.24
C VAL A 176 -47.61 -12.38 -7.29
N ASN A 177 -47.87 -11.61 -8.35
CA ASN A 177 -49.13 -10.88 -8.50
C ASN A 177 -50.36 -11.79 -8.56
N SER A 178 -50.20 -13.05 -8.99
CA SER A 178 -51.29 -14.02 -8.98
C SER A 178 -51.71 -14.46 -7.58
N VAL A 179 -50.78 -14.43 -6.61
CA VAL A 179 -51.07 -14.65 -5.19
C VAL A 179 -51.98 -13.54 -4.66
N PHE A 180 -51.86 -12.32 -5.19
CA PHE A 180 -52.68 -11.15 -4.85
C PHE A 180 -53.93 -10.98 -5.75
N GLY A 181 -54.35 -12.05 -6.45
CA GLY A 181 -55.63 -12.09 -7.16
C GLY A 181 -55.60 -11.77 -8.66
N GLN A 182 -54.43 -11.49 -9.26
CA GLN A 182 -54.35 -11.33 -10.73
C GLN A 182 -54.36 -12.69 -11.45
N LYS A 183 -55.31 -12.90 -12.37
CA LYS A 183 -55.38 -14.16 -13.15
C LYS A 183 -54.23 -14.25 -14.16
N ILE A 184 -53.48 -15.35 -14.12
CA ILE A 184 -52.49 -15.68 -15.16
C ILE A 184 -53.22 -16.19 -16.41
N THR A 185 -53.19 -15.43 -17.50
CA THR A 185 -53.80 -15.83 -18.77
C THR A 185 -52.94 -16.86 -19.51
N PHE A 186 -53.56 -17.97 -19.90
CA PHE A 186 -52.96 -18.96 -20.79
C PHE A 186 -53.02 -18.45 -22.23
N LYS A 187 -51.86 -18.29 -22.88
CA LYS A 187 -51.76 -18.01 -24.31
C LYS A 187 -51.08 -19.20 -24.99
N THR A 188 -51.76 -19.76 -26.00
CA THR A 188 -51.23 -20.85 -26.82
C THR A 188 -50.10 -20.36 -27.71
N THR A 189 -49.14 -21.25 -27.97
CA THR A 189 -48.02 -20.96 -28.88
C THR A 189 -48.52 -21.14 -30.31
N LEU A 190 -48.39 -20.11 -31.14
CA LEU A 190 -48.74 -20.19 -32.56
C LEU A 190 -47.67 -20.98 -33.30
N LYS A 191 -48.06 -22.03 -34.04
CA LYS A 191 -47.17 -22.80 -34.91
C LYS A 191 -47.27 -22.25 -36.35
N GLY A 192 -46.14 -21.87 -36.97
CA GLY A 192 -46.06 -21.62 -38.42
C GLY A 192 -46.24 -20.18 -38.95
N ALA A 193 -46.07 -19.12 -38.14
CA ALA A 193 -46.27 -17.73 -38.63
C ALA A 193 -44.97 -17.07 -39.11
N SER A 194 -44.75 -16.89 -40.41
CA SER A 194 -43.56 -16.23 -40.98
C SER A 194 -43.25 -14.84 -40.37
N MET A 195 -41.97 -14.49 -40.23
CA MET A 195 -41.54 -13.22 -39.62
C MET A 195 -41.75 -12.01 -40.55
N LEU A 196 -42.20 -10.91 -39.96
CA LEU A 196 -41.77 -9.55 -40.31
C LEU A 196 -40.56 -9.17 -39.45
N MET A 197 -39.54 -8.60 -40.08
CA MET A 197 -38.22 -8.23 -39.51
C MET A 197 -38.31 -7.37 -38.22
N ASN A 198 -39.39 -6.58 -38.06
CA ASN A 198 -39.67 -5.77 -36.87
C ASN A 198 -39.90 -6.57 -35.57
N SER A 199 -40.16 -7.89 -35.65
CA SER A 199 -40.44 -8.72 -34.47
C SER A 199 -39.19 -9.20 -33.73
N VAL A 200 -38.07 -9.40 -34.43
CA VAL A 200 -36.81 -9.94 -33.86
C VAL A 200 -36.14 -8.94 -32.93
N VAL A 201 -36.04 -7.67 -33.37
CA VAL A 201 -35.46 -6.59 -32.57
C VAL A 201 -36.21 -6.40 -31.25
N ARG A 202 -37.54 -6.47 -31.29
CA ARG A 202 -38.39 -6.39 -30.09
C ARG A 202 -38.20 -7.57 -29.14
N ASP A 203 -37.87 -8.75 -29.63
CA ASP A 203 -37.73 -9.94 -28.78
C ASP A 203 -36.26 -10.14 -28.30
N LEU A 204 -35.28 -9.51 -28.94
CA LEU A 204 -33.85 -9.55 -28.60
C LEU A 204 -33.29 -8.30 -27.92
N TRP A 205 -34.12 -7.29 -27.62
CA TRP A 205 -33.63 -6.03 -27.03
C TRP A 205 -32.83 -6.21 -25.74
N MET A 206 -33.21 -7.18 -24.88
CA MET A 206 -32.53 -7.39 -23.61
C MET A 206 -31.15 -8.04 -23.78
N PRO A 207 -31.00 -9.17 -24.51
CA PRO A 207 -29.67 -9.65 -24.90
C PRO A 207 -28.84 -8.59 -25.64
N GLY A 208 -29.47 -7.81 -26.53
CA GLY A 208 -28.85 -6.67 -27.21
C GLY A 208 -28.27 -5.64 -26.24
N ALA A 209 -29.08 -5.16 -25.29
CA ALA A 209 -28.65 -4.21 -24.28
C ALA A 209 -27.53 -4.75 -23.40
N CYS A 210 -27.60 -6.03 -23.00
CA CYS A 210 -26.55 -6.68 -22.22
C CYS A 210 -25.23 -6.76 -23.00
N PHE A 211 -25.29 -7.14 -24.29
CA PHE A 211 -24.11 -7.17 -25.15
C PHE A 211 -23.51 -5.77 -25.34
N CYS A 212 -24.33 -4.76 -25.63
CA CYS A 212 -23.86 -3.39 -25.82
C CYS A 212 -23.20 -2.82 -24.56
N LEU A 213 -23.80 -3.03 -23.38
CA LEU A 213 -23.22 -2.61 -22.10
C LEU A 213 -21.86 -3.27 -21.85
N LEU A 214 -21.78 -4.59 -22.01
CA LEU A 214 -20.54 -5.33 -21.77
C LEU A 214 -19.47 -5.02 -22.83
N PHE A 215 -19.86 -4.78 -24.08
CA PHE A 215 -18.94 -4.39 -25.14
C PHE A 215 -18.36 -3.00 -24.89
N ALA A 216 -19.20 -2.02 -24.52
CA ALA A 216 -18.73 -0.70 -24.12
C ALA A 216 -17.80 -0.77 -22.89
N THR A 217 -18.16 -1.62 -21.92
CA THR A 217 -17.36 -1.89 -20.71
C THR A 217 -16.01 -2.53 -21.06
N LEU A 218 -15.98 -3.48 -22.00
CA LEU A 218 -14.75 -4.10 -22.48
C LEU A 218 -13.83 -3.07 -23.15
N ILE A 219 -14.36 -2.20 -24.01
CA ILE A 219 -13.58 -1.13 -24.64
C ILE A 219 -13.01 -0.19 -23.59
N ALA A 220 -13.84 0.27 -22.64
CA ALA A 220 -13.39 1.14 -21.56
C ALA A 220 -12.29 0.47 -20.71
N GLY A 221 -12.45 -0.81 -20.36
CA GLY A 221 -11.47 -1.56 -19.59
C GLY A 221 -10.15 -1.78 -20.33
N LEU A 222 -10.18 -2.02 -21.65
CA LEU A 222 -8.96 -2.13 -22.47
C LEU A 222 -8.23 -0.80 -22.61
N VAL A 223 -8.97 0.31 -22.75
CA VAL A 223 -8.40 1.66 -22.76
C VAL A 223 -7.74 1.98 -21.41
N GLU A 224 -8.39 1.64 -20.31
CA GLU A 224 -7.88 1.88 -18.97
C GLU A 224 -6.64 1.05 -18.66
N LEU A 225 -6.62 -0.24 -19.06
CA LEU A 225 -5.43 -1.09 -18.98
C LEU A 225 -4.24 -0.54 -19.80
N GLY A 226 -4.50 0.21 -20.87
CA GLY A 226 -3.45 0.86 -21.67
C GLY A 226 -2.96 2.19 -21.12
N ARG A 227 -3.68 2.83 -20.20
CA ARG A 227 -3.35 4.14 -19.60
C ARG A 227 -2.77 4.02 -18.19
N SER A 228 -3.28 3.09 -17.40
CA SER A 228 -2.88 2.90 -16.01
C SER A 228 -1.61 2.06 -15.94
N PRO A 229 -0.52 2.59 -15.35
CA PRO A 229 0.76 1.89 -15.39
C PRO A 229 0.91 0.85 -14.27
N THR A 230 0.04 0.90 -13.25
CA THR A 230 -0.10 -0.19 -12.28
C THR A 230 -1.04 -1.24 -12.85
N ILE A 231 -0.56 -2.49 -12.90
CA ILE A 231 -1.38 -3.66 -13.23
C ILE A 231 -2.48 -3.74 -12.17
N SER A 232 -3.62 -3.12 -12.46
CA SER A 232 -4.81 -3.15 -11.61
C SER A 232 -5.39 -4.54 -11.69
N SER A 233 -4.95 -5.38 -10.77
CA SER A 233 -5.36 -6.78 -10.66
C SER A 233 -6.86 -7.01 -10.81
N PRO A 234 -7.75 -6.15 -10.27
CA PRO A 234 -9.17 -6.40 -10.39
C PRO A 234 -9.75 -5.84 -11.70
N LEU A 235 -9.06 -4.92 -12.38
CA LEU A 235 -9.45 -4.44 -13.71
C LEU A 235 -9.26 -5.55 -14.75
N ALA A 236 -8.11 -6.23 -14.74
CA ALA A 236 -7.83 -7.36 -15.64
C ALA A 236 -8.84 -8.50 -15.43
N ILE A 237 -9.17 -8.82 -14.16
CA ILE A 237 -10.21 -9.79 -13.82
C ILE A 237 -11.57 -9.34 -14.37
N SER A 238 -11.91 -8.06 -14.23
CA SER A 238 -13.19 -7.50 -14.72
C SER A 238 -13.31 -7.50 -16.24
N VAL A 239 -12.19 -7.29 -16.96
CA VAL A 239 -12.13 -7.40 -18.42
C VAL A 239 -12.40 -8.84 -18.87
N LEU A 240 -11.74 -9.84 -18.26
CA LEU A 240 -12.01 -11.26 -18.57
C LEU A 240 -13.45 -11.65 -18.21
N TRP A 241 -13.96 -11.12 -17.10
CA TRP A 241 -15.32 -11.35 -16.64
C TRP A 241 -16.36 -10.74 -17.61
N ALA A 242 -16.09 -9.56 -18.17
CA ALA A 242 -16.92 -8.96 -19.21
C ALA A 242 -16.94 -9.85 -20.47
N VAL A 243 -15.78 -10.32 -20.93
CA VAL A 243 -15.67 -11.22 -22.09
C VAL A 243 -16.49 -12.50 -21.88
N TYR A 244 -16.39 -13.14 -20.72
CA TYR A 244 -17.16 -14.34 -20.41
C TYR A 244 -18.68 -14.11 -20.50
N ASN A 245 -19.17 -13.01 -19.93
CA ASN A 245 -20.61 -12.71 -19.93
C ASN A 245 -21.15 -12.22 -21.28
N MET A 246 -20.28 -11.76 -22.18
CA MET A 246 -20.69 -11.38 -23.54
C MET A 246 -21.04 -12.58 -24.42
N ILE A 247 -20.54 -13.78 -24.11
CA ILE A 247 -20.68 -14.96 -24.96
C ILE A 247 -22.17 -15.31 -25.19
N SER A 248 -22.95 -15.42 -24.11
CA SER A 248 -24.37 -15.78 -24.19
C SER A 248 -25.22 -14.80 -25.01
N PRO A 249 -25.19 -13.47 -24.76
CA PRO A 249 -25.94 -12.51 -25.57
C PRO A 249 -25.41 -12.40 -27.00
N PHE A 250 -24.09 -12.54 -27.22
CA PHE A 250 -23.51 -12.58 -28.56
C PHE A 250 -24.08 -13.74 -29.40
N LEU A 251 -24.15 -14.95 -28.84
CA LEU A 251 -24.62 -16.13 -29.55
C LEU A 251 -26.10 -16.02 -29.94
N VAL A 252 -26.96 -15.48 -29.07
CA VAL A 252 -28.38 -15.32 -29.40
C VAL A 252 -28.61 -14.21 -30.44
N LEU A 253 -27.79 -13.14 -30.41
CA LEU A 253 -27.80 -12.10 -31.43
C LEU A 253 -27.33 -12.65 -32.78
N TRP A 254 -26.24 -13.42 -32.82
CA TRP A 254 -25.78 -14.09 -34.04
C TRP A 254 -26.85 -15.03 -34.61
N TYR A 255 -27.44 -15.86 -33.75
CA TYR A 255 -28.51 -16.78 -34.15
C TYR A 255 -29.73 -16.06 -34.72
N GLY A 256 -30.08 -14.90 -34.15
CA GLY A 256 -31.24 -14.10 -34.55
C GLY A 256 -31.02 -13.23 -35.79
N LEU A 257 -29.80 -12.76 -36.03
CA LEU A 257 -29.51 -11.69 -37.00
C LEU A 257 -28.61 -12.11 -38.18
N VAL A 258 -27.80 -13.16 -38.03
CA VAL A 258 -26.75 -13.50 -39.01
C VAL A 258 -27.03 -14.81 -39.73
N SER A 259 -26.80 -15.96 -39.10
CA SER A 259 -26.96 -17.27 -39.75
C SER A 259 -27.25 -18.39 -38.77
N ARG A 260 -28.00 -19.41 -39.23
CA ARG A 260 -28.39 -20.60 -38.47
C ARG A 260 -27.66 -21.88 -38.93
N GLU A 261 -26.65 -21.72 -39.78
CA GLU A 261 -26.03 -22.83 -40.50
C GLU A 261 -24.78 -23.39 -39.79
N LYS A 262 -24.02 -24.27 -40.47
CA LYS A 262 -22.82 -24.94 -39.92
C LYS A 262 -21.83 -23.98 -39.24
N ILE A 263 -21.72 -22.75 -39.73
CA ILE A 263 -20.89 -21.69 -39.14
C ILE A 263 -21.26 -21.42 -37.67
N PHE A 264 -22.56 -21.39 -37.34
CA PHE A 264 -23.01 -21.18 -35.96
C PHE A 264 -22.58 -22.32 -35.03
N SER A 265 -22.56 -23.56 -35.53
CA SER A 265 -22.09 -24.71 -34.74
C SER A 265 -20.59 -24.61 -34.44
N TYR A 266 -19.76 -24.22 -35.42
CA TYR A 266 -18.34 -23.98 -35.18
C TYR A 266 -18.10 -22.82 -34.21
N LEU A 267 -18.87 -21.74 -34.33
CA LEU A 267 -18.83 -20.60 -33.42
C LEU A 267 -19.18 -21.02 -31.99
N CYS A 268 -20.23 -21.82 -31.79
CA CYS A 268 -20.59 -22.35 -30.47
C CYS A 268 -19.46 -23.18 -29.85
N ARG A 269 -18.80 -24.03 -30.64
CA ARG A 269 -17.64 -24.82 -30.15
C ARG A 269 -16.47 -23.93 -29.77
N ALA A 270 -16.20 -22.87 -30.52
CA ALA A 270 -15.18 -21.88 -30.16
C ALA A 270 -15.55 -21.15 -28.86
N CYS A 271 -16.81 -20.77 -28.68
CA CYS A 271 -17.31 -20.13 -27.48
C CYS A 271 -17.26 -21.03 -26.23
N ILE A 272 -17.43 -22.35 -26.39
CA ILE A 272 -17.23 -23.32 -25.28
C ILE A 272 -15.77 -23.25 -24.79
N LEU A 273 -14.81 -23.32 -25.71
CA LEU A 273 -13.38 -23.21 -25.36
C LEU A 273 -13.07 -21.86 -24.72
N LEU A 274 -13.56 -20.77 -25.32
CA LEU A 274 -13.37 -19.42 -24.79
C LEU A 274 -13.94 -19.27 -23.37
N SER A 275 -15.10 -19.86 -23.09
CA SER A 275 -15.72 -19.86 -21.75
C SER A 275 -14.84 -20.57 -20.72
N PHE A 276 -14.24 -21.70 -21.09
CA PHE A 276 -13.34 -22.44 -20.22
C PHE A 276 -12.04 -21.67 -19.96
N PHE A 277 -11.38 -21.18 -21.01
CA PHE A 277 -10.11 -20.46 -20.89
C PHE A 277 -10.26 -19.15 -20.14
N SER A 278 -11.32 -18.37 -20.39
CA SER A 278 -11.58 -17.14 -19.63
C SER A 278 -11.80 -17.42 -18.13
N GLY A 279 -12.55 -18.46 -17.79
CA GLY A 279 -12.71 -18.89 -16.39
C GLY A 279 -11.41 -19.35 -15.74
N ALA A 280 -10.63 -20.18 -16.44
CA ALA A 280 -9.32 -20.64 -15.96
C ALA A 280 -8.33 -19.50 -15.76
N CYS A 281 -8.24 -18.57 -16.72
CA CYS A 281 -7.41 -17.38 -16.62
C CYS A 281 -7.85 -16.47 -15.47
N ALA A 282 -9.16 -16.27 -15.26
CA ALA A 282 -9.66 -15.48 -14.13
C ALA A 282 -9.27 -16.09 -12.78
N VAL A 283 -9.39 -17.40 -12.62
CA VAL A 283 -8.94 -18.12 -11.41
C VAL A 283 -7.42 -18.03 -11.25
N GLY A 284 -6.66 -18.22 -12.34
CA GLY A 284 -5.20 -18.08 -12.32
C GLY A 284 -4.75 -16.68 -11.91
N LEU A 285 -5.41 -15.64 -12.42
CA LEU A 285 -5.15 -14.26 -12.05
C LEU A 285 -5.49 -14.01 -10.57
N LEU A 286 -6.59 -14.53 -10.03
CA LEU A 286 -6.91 -14.40 -8.60
C LEU A 286 -5.79 -14.93 -7.70
N TRP A 287 -5.15 -16.04 -8.06
CA TRP A 287 -4.01 -16.59 -7.33
C TRP A 287 -2.71 -15.81 -7.58
N ALA A 288 -2.45 -15.39 -8.82
CA ALA A 288 -1.26 -14.62 -9.17
C ALA A 288 -1.25 -13.22 -8.55
N LEU A 289 -2.44 -12.67 -8.29
CA LEU A 289 -2.66 -11.30 -7.80
C LEU A 289 -3.07 -11.26 -6.33
N TYR A 290 -2.98 -12.41 -5.63
CA TYR A 290 -3.18 -12.49 -4.20
C TYR A 290 -2.20 -11.51 -3.50
N PRO A 291 -2.70 -10.53 -2.73
CA PRO A 291 -1.86 -9.53 -2.11
C PRO A 291 -0.87 -10.17 -1.15
N VAL A 292 0.41 -9.84 -1.35
CA VAL A 292 1.48 -10.25 -0.42
C VAL A 292 1.25 -9.52 0.90
N GLU A 293 1.05 -10.27 1.97
CA GLU A 293 1.13 -9.73 3.33
C GLU A 293 2.61 -9.50 3.69
N TYR A 294 2.89 -8.34 4.27
CA TYR A 294 4.23 -7.97 4.72
C TYR A 294 4.29 -8.03 6.24
N ASP A 295 5.34 -8.65 6.75
CA ASP A 295 5.70 -8.65 8.16
C ASP A 295 6.37 -7.32 8.54
N TYR A 296 5.55 -6.33 8.89
CA TYR A 296 6.02 -5.02 9.31
C TYR A 296 6.88 -5.11 10.60
N GLY A 297 6.59 -6.04 11.51
CA GLY A 297 7.38 -6.25 12.72
C GLY A 297 8.83 -6.64 12.42
N LYS A 298 9.02 -7.57 11.47
CA LYS A 298 10.35 -7.92 10.95
C LYS A 298 11.04 -6.74 10.28
N ALA A 299 10.32 -5.92 9.51
CA ALA A 299 10.88 -4.74 8.88
C ALA A 299 11.34 -3.68 9.90
N ILE A 300 10.58 -3.44 10.98
CA ILE A 300 10.98 -2.53 12.07
C ILE A 300 12.22 -3.06 12.78
N LYS A 301 12.27 -4.37 13.08
CA LYS A 301 13.44 -5.01 13.68
C LYS A 301 14.69 -4.84 12.82
N HIS A 302 14.55 -5.03 11.51
CA HIS A 302 15.64 -4.78 10.56
C HIS A 302 16.03 -3.30 10.55
N SER A 303 15.07 -2.38 10.56
CA SER A 303 15.37 -0.95 10.62
C SER A 303 16.15 -0.55 11.89
N ASN A 304 15.83 -1.12 13.05
CA ASN A 304 16.64 -0.97 14.27
C ASN A 304 18.06 -1.55 14.10
N PHE A 305 18.20 -2.70 13.43
CA PHE A 305 19.50 -3.28 13.13
C PHE A 305 20.37 -2.33 12.29
N PHE A 306 19.80 -1.67 11.28
CA PHE A 306 20.53 -0.68 10.49
C PHE A 306 21.07 0.46 11.36
N MET A 307 20.23 1.05 12.22
CA MET A 307 20.67 2.12 13.13
C MET A 307 21.81 1.62 14.04
N ASN A 308 21.72 0.39 14.55
CA ASN A 308 22.79 -0.24 15.33
C ASN A 308 24.07 -0.46 14.51
N SER A 309 23.95 -0.77 13.22
CA SER A 309 25.10 -0.98 12.33
C SER A 309 25.83 0.31 11.97
N MET A 310 25.25 1.47 12.25
CA MET A 310 25.89 2.79 12.05
C MET A 310 26.58 3.31 13.31
N ARG A 311 26.36 2.68 14.49
CA ARG A 311 26.89 3.17 15.78
C ARG A 311 28.41 3.11 15.84
N VAL A 312 29.08 4.11 16.41
CA VAL A 312 30.53 4.09 16.69
C VAL A 312 30.79 4.52 18.13
N GLY A 313 32.03 4.46 18.60
CA GLY A 313 32.38 4.57 20.02
C GLY A 313 32.45 3.19 20.68
N VAL A 314 32.18 3.16 21.99
CA VAL A 314 32.08 1.90 22.75
C VAL A 314 30.69 1.33 22.57
N LEU A 315 30.57 0.21 21.84
CA LEU A 315 29.29 -0.42 21.56
C LEU A 315 28.76 -1.16 22.79
N PRO A 316 27.44 -1.16 23.03
CA PRO A 316 26.85 -1.94 24.09
C PRO A 316 26.95 -3.44 23.78
N ALA A 317 27.00 -4.27 24.82
CA ALA A 317 27.19 -5.73 24.68
C ALA A 317 26.08 -6.40 23.84
N ASP A 318 24.89 -5.81 23.82
CA ASP A 318 23.69 -6.24 23.12
C ASP A 318 23.44 -5.50 21.78
N ASN A 319 24.44 -4.82 21.21
CA ASN A 319 24.32 -4.10 19.92
C ASN A 319 23.76 -4.96 18.78
N GLY A 320 23.98 -6.29 18.80
CA GLY A 320 23.35 -7.25 17.90
C GLY A 320 23.90 -7.30 16.47
N VAL A 321 24.92 -6.49 16.14
CA VAL A 321 25.57 -6.45 14.83
C VAL A 321 26.96 -7.09 14.91
N SER A 322 27.07 -8.34 14.46
CA SER A 322 28.26 -9.19 14.70
C SER A 322 29.55 -8.75 13.99
N TYR A 323 29.44 -7.92 12.94
CA TYR A 323 30.58 -7.44 12.16
C TYR A 323 31.05 -6.04 12.57
N ARG A 324 30.42 -5.45 13.59
CA ARG A 324 30.80 -4.16 14.16
C ARG A 324 31.51 -4.37 15.50
N ALA A 325 32.49 -3.53 15.80
CA ALA A 325 33.13 -3.49 17.11
C ALA A 325 33.38 -2.04 17.55
N ASN A 326 34.01 -1.87 18.72
CA ASN A 326 34.38 -0.55 19.21
C ASN A 326 35.26 0.17 18.19
N ALA A 327 34.82 1.35 17.76
CA ALA A 327 35.47 2.15 16.73
C ALA A 327 35.53 3.60 17.17
N LEU A 328 36.55 4.34 16.74
CA LEU A 328 36.65 5.78 16.97
C LEU A 328 36.55 6.19 18.47
N THR A 329 37.03 5.32 19.37
CA THR A 329 36.95 5.50 20.84
C THR A 329 37.90 6.58 21.41
N TYR A 330 38.53 7.36 20.53
CA TYR A 330 39.54 8.37 20.84
C TYR A 330 39.10 9.78 20.42
N GLU A 331 37.91 9.91 19.83
CA GLU A 331 37.38 11.20 19.40
C GLU A 331 37.09 12.09 20.62
N SER A 332 37.69 13.27 20.63
CA SER A 332 37.57 14.25 21.70
C SER A 332 37.37 15.66 21.14
N GLY A 333 36.63 16.48 21.89
CA GLY A 333 36.31 17.87 21.58
C GLY A 333 37.24 18.86 22.26
N PRO A 334 36.85 20.15 22.30
CA PRO A 334 37.57 21.17 23.06
C PRO A 334 37.77 20.75 24.50
N GLY A 335 38.95 21.04 25.07
CA GLY A 335 39.28 20.67 26.44
C GLY A 335 39.36 19.16 26.72
N LEU A 336 39.50 18.31 25.68
CA LEU A 336 39.49 16.85 25.77
C LEU A 336 38.14 16.26 26.26
N THR A 337 37.05 16.96 25.97
CA THR A 337 35.68 16.45 26.21
C THR A 337 35.40 15.23 25.34
N ASP A 338 34.60 14.29 25.85
CA ASP A 338 34.29 13.05 25.14
C ASP A 338 33.33 13.31 23.96
N LEU A 339 33.77 12.96 22.74
CA LEU A 339 32.93 12.98 21.53
C LEU A 339 32.66 11.59 20.97
N THR A 340 33.01 10.52 21.68
CA THR A 340 32.73 9.15 21.25
C THR A 340 31.22 8.86 21.26
N GLY A 341 30.77 7.89 20.46
CA GLY A 341 29.35 7.60 20.28
C GLY A 341 28.79 8.15 18.97
N GLY A 342 27.46 8.15 18.87
CA GLY A 342 26.74 8.62 17.69
C GLY A 342 26.75 7.64 16.53
N TRP A 343 26.29 8.10 15.38
CA TRP A 343 26.24 7.32 14.15
C TRP A 343 27.19 7.88 13.10
N LEU A 344 27.80 6.97 12.33
CA LEU A 344 28.29 7.34 11.01
C LEU A 344 27.11 7.72 10.14
N THR A 345 27.26 8.77 9.34
CA THR A 345 26.14 9.35 8.59
C THR A 345 25.73 8.43 7.43
N GLY A 346 26.69 7.81 6.75
CA GLY A 346 26.46 7.09 5.50
C GLY A 346 26.26 8.03 4.32
N GLY A 347 25.63 7.53 3.25
CA GLY A 347 25.32 8.33 2.06
C GLY A 347 26.55 9.01 1.45
N GLY A 348 26.41 10.29 1.10
CA GLY A 348 27.52 11.11 0.58
C GLY A 348 28.59 11.46 1.63
N ALA A 349 28.26 11.40 2.92
CA ALA A 349 29.17 11.71 4.02
C ALA A 349 30.02 10.50 4.48
N GLY A 350 29.63 9.27 4.11
CA GLY A 350 30.36 8.06 4.46
C GLY A 350 30.58 7.94 5.98
N ASN A 351 31.85 7.93 6.39
CA ASN A 351 32.27 7.76 7.78
C ASN A 351 32.33 9.07 8.60
N LEU A 352 31.81 10.17 8.07
CA LEU A 352 31.66 11.39 8.88
C LEU A 352 30.54 11.22 9.90
N LYS A 353 30.73 11.84 11.07
CA LYS A 353 29.65 12.05 12.04
C LYS A 353 29.15 13.48 11.86
N MET A 354 27.96 13.61 11.28
CA MET A 354 27.34 14.89 10.97
C MET A 354 26.20 15.16 11.95
N THR A 355 26.18 16.36 12.54
CA THR A 355 25.22 16.71 13.60
C THR A 355 23.80 16.89 13.06
N MET A 356 23.61 17.60 11.94
CA MET A 356 22.29 17.80 11.32
C MET A 356 21.54 16.50 10.97
N PRO A 357 22.09 15.55 10.17
CA PRO A 357 21.37 14.32 9.86
C PRO A 357 21.19 13.42 11.08
N THR A 358 22.09 13.49 12.08
CA THR A 358 21.90 12.80 13.37
C THR A 358 20.71 13.38 14.12
N ALA A 359 20.58 14.70 14.18
CA ALA A 359 19.47 15.39 14.81
C ALA A 359 18.13 15.13 14.08
N PHE A 360 18.14 15.17 12.73
CA PHE A 360 16.99 14.77 11.92
C PHE A 360 16.54 13.34 12.24
N ALA A 361 17.44 12.36 12.17
CA ALA A 361 17.12 10.97 12.44
C ALA A 361 16.61 10.77 13.88
N THR A 362 17.25 11.41 14.86
CA THR A 362 16.86 11.33 16.27
C THR A 362 15.46 11.88 16.52
N SER A 363 15.16 13.09 16.00
CA SER A 363 13.84 13.73 16.15
C SER A 363 12.72 12.91 15.49
N MET A 364 12.96 12.37 14.29
CA MET A 364 12.00 11.54 13.56
C MET A 364 11.77 10.18 14.23
N LEU A 365 12.81 9.51 14.75
CA LEU A 365 12.66 8.27 15.52
C LEU A 365 11.86 8.50 16.81
N ALA A 366 12.15 9.58 17.53
CA ALA A 366 11.40 9.98 18.71
C ALA A 366 9.93 10.28 18.38
N TRP A 367 9.68 10.96 17.26
CA TRP A 367 8.32 11.25 16.81
C TRP A 367 7.53 9.99 16.44
N GLY A 368 8.19 9.03 15.78
CA GLY A 368 7.62 7.71 15.50
C GLY A 368 7.17 7.00 16.78
N LEU A 369 8.03 6.93 17.79
CA LEU A 369 7.71 6.33 19.09
C LEU A 369 6.51 6.99 19.78
N LEU A 370 6.45 8.32 19.76
CA LEU A 370 5.35 9.09 20.36
C LEU A 370 4.03 8.89 19.61
N SER A 371 4.08 8.80 18.27
CA SER A 371 2.89 8.72 17.44
C SER A 371 2.33 7.30 17.36
N PHE A 372 3.19 6.27 17.40
CA PHE A 372 2.81 4.88 17.19
C PHE A 372 3.28 3.94 18.32
N PRO A 373 2.99 4.22 19.61
CA PRO A 373 3.47 3.40 20.72
C PRO A 373 3.01 1.94 20.60
N LYS A 374 1.76 1.72 20.14
CA LYS A 374 1.23 0.38 19.89
C LYS A 374 2.02 -0.36 18.81
N GLY A 375 2.32 0.29 17.70
CA GLY A 375 3.06 -0.30 16.58
C GLY A 375 4.45 -0.80 16.99
N PHE A 376 5.13 -0.12 17.90
CA PHE A 376 6.38 -0.62 18.46
C PHE A 376 6.17 -1.71 19.52
N SER A 377 5.18 -1.55 20.40
CA SER A 377 4.97 -2.48 21.52
C SER A 377 4.47 -3.86 21.08
N GLU A 378 3.52 -3.93 20.14
CA GLU A 378 2.94 -5.19 19.63
C GLU A 378 3.96 -5.99 18.82
N ASN A 379 4.96 -5.30 18.23
CA ASN A 379 6.06 -5.92 17.49
C ASN A 379 7.33 -6.12 18.35
N GLY A 380 7.28 -5.81 19.65
CA GLY A 380 8.40 -5.98 20.59
C GLY A 380 9.63 -5.12 20.26
N GLN A 381 9.45 -3.96 19.63
CA GLN A 381 10.54 -3.08 19.17
C GLN A 381 10.72 -1.80 19.99
N THR A 382 9.83 -1.52 20.97
CA THR A 382 9.88 -0.28 21.77
C THR A 382 11.23 -0.05 22.44
N ALA A 383 11.81 -1.06 23.09
CA ALA A 383 13.09 -0.91 23.80
C ALA A 383 14.26 -0.59 22.85
N SER A 384 14.38 -1.32 21.74
CA SER A 384 15.44 -1.10 20.75
C SER A 384 15.33 0.26 20.07
N THR A 385 14.11 0.70 19.73
CA THR A 385 13.92 2.03 19.14
C THR A 385 14.19 3.14 20.17
N LEU A 386 13.78 2.96 21.42
CA LEU A 386 14.09 3.91 22.51
C LEU A 386 15.60 4.04 22.74
N GLU A 387 16.33 2.93 22.69
CA GLU A 387 17.79 2.92 22.79
C GLU A 387 18.43 3.66 21.61
N ASN A 388 17.91 3.52 20.38
CA ASN A 388 18.39 4.28 19.23
C ASN A 388 18.13 5.79 19.39
N VAL A 389 16.95 6.19 19.87
CA VAL A 389 16.69 7.61 20.20
C VAL A 389 17.71 8.12 21.22
N LYS A 390 17.92 7.36 22.30
CA LYS A 390 18.89 7.71 23.34
C LYS A 390 20.33 7.80 22.80
N TRP A 391 20.73 6.88 21.91
CA TRP A 391 22.06 6.88 21.31
C TRP A 391 22.34 8.15 20.51
N GLY A 392 21.34 8.60 19.74
CA GLY A 392 21.38 9.86 19.02
C GLY A 392 21.43 11.07 19.97
N SER A 393 20.53 11.14 20.95
CA SER A 393 20.46 12.28 21.88
C SER A 393 21.66 12.38 22.83
N ASP A 394 22.22 11.25 23.28
CA ASP A 394 23.47 11.23 24.07
C ASP A 394 24.64 11.82 23.27
N TYR A 395 24.73 11.50 21.98
CA TYR A 395 25.77 12.07 21.12
C TYR A 395 25.54 13.56 20.88
N LEU A 396 24.30 13.99 20.63
CA LEU A 396 23.97 15.41 20.45
C LEU A 396 24.31 16.23 21.71
N LEU A 397 24.04 15.71 22.91
CA LEU A 397 24.46 16.36 24.16
C LEU A 397 25.99 16.55 24.23
N LYS A 398 26.78 15.58 23.75
CA LYS A 398 28.25 15.71 23.69
C LYS A 398 28.69 16.78 22.70
N THR A 399 27.95 17.01 21.61
CA THR A 399 28.26 18.08 20.64
C THR A 399 28.06 19.50 21.18
N LEU A 400 27.39 19.63 22.32
CA LEU A 400 27.09 20.90 23.00
C LEU A 400 28.05 21.23 24.15
N ASN A 401 29.02 20.37 24.44
CA ASN A 401 29.86 20.50 25.65
C ASN A 401 31.22 21.19 25.39
N ALA A 402 31.27 22.11 24.43
CA ALA A 402 32.51 22.68 23.89
C ALA A 402 32.94 23.99 24.58
N ALA A 403 31.99 24.89 24.88
CA ALA A 403 32.20 26.08 25.71
C ALA A 403 30.86 26.54 26.31
N THR A 404 30.92 27.10 27.53
CA THR A 404 29.81 27.76 28.19
C THR A 404 30.10 29.25 28.34
N ASP A 405 29.07 30.09 28.26
CA ASP A 405 29.19 31.50 28.63
C ASP A 405 29.47 31.70 30.13
N ALA A 406 29.59 32.95 30.57
CA ALA A 406 29.82 33.29 31.97
C ALA A 406 28.72 32.81 32.93
N ASN A 407 27.54 32.44 32.41
CA ASN A 407 26.40 31.93 33.16
C ASN A 407 26.32 30.39 33.15
N GLY A 408 27.24 29.71 32.45
CA GLY A 408 27.24 28.25 32.33
C GLY A 408 26.38 27.71 31.19
N SER A 409 25.87 28.56 30.31
CA SER A 409 25.02 28.17 29.17
C SER A 409 25.86 27.82 27.94
N THR A 410 25.55 26.72 27.25
CA THR A 410 26.28 26.28 26.05
C THR A 410 26.17 27.30 24.92
N THR A 411 27.30 27.75 24.37
CA THR A 411 27.34 28.61 23.17
C THR A 411 27.89 27.90 21.94
N GLU A 412 28.61 26.79 22.06
CA GLU A 412 29.27 26.13 20.94
C GLU A 412 28.59 24.82 20.51
N ILE A 413 28.45 24.62 19.20
CA ILE A 413 27.94 23.40 18.59
C ILE A 413 29.01 22.78 17.71
N ILE A 414 29.33 21.51 17.98
CA ILE A 414 30.15 20.70 17.07
C ILE A 414 29.25 20.18 15.95
N TYR A 415 29.50 20.60 14.72
CA TYR A 415 28.66 20.27 13.57
C TYR A 415 29.17 19.05 12.77
N GLN A 416 30.46 18.72 12.90
CA GLN A 416 31.09 17.62 12.18
C GLN A 416 32.26 17.03 12.98
N VAL A 417 32.39 15.70 12.96
CA VAL A 417 33.60 14.99 13.36
C VAL A 417 34.09 14.09 12.21
N GLY A 418 35.37 14.23 11.86
CA GLY A 418 35.99 13.62 10.69
C GLY A 418 36.28 14.63 9.58
N ASN A 419 37.28 14.33 8.74
CA ASN A 419 37.72 15.21 7.67
C ASN A 419 37.15 14.72 6.34
N SER A 420 36.37 15.54 5.64
CA SER A 420 35.61 15.07 4.47
C SER A 420 36.49 14.52 3.36
N THR A 421 37.71 15.03 3.20
CA THR A 421 38.69 14.55 2.22
C THR A 421 39.24 13.18 2.59
N LEU A 422 39.75 13.03 3.81
CA LEU A 422 40.35 11.77 4.28
C LEU A 422 39.31 10.66 4.41
N ASP A 423 38.14 11.01 4.95
CA ASP A 423 37.02 10.09 5.10
C ASP A 423 36.44 9.62 3.76
N SER A 424 36.34 10.50 2.77
CA SER A 424 35.88 10.10 1.42
C SER A 424 36.92 9.26 0.67
N ALA A 425 38.22 9.48 0.94
CA ALA A 425 39.28 8.66 0.37
C ALA A 425 39.37 7.27 1.02
N TYR A 426 38.95 7.15 2.29
CA TYR A 426 38.96 5.91 3.02
C TYR A 426 37.75 5.03 2.67
N TRP A 427 38.02 3.75 2.42
CA TRP A 427 37.00 2.72 2.32
C TRP A 427 37.41 1.52 3.15
N GLY A 428 36.75 1.28 4.28
CA GLY A 428 37.15 0.19 5.17
C GLY A 428 36.28 0.07 6.42
N ARG A 429 36.72 -0.80 7.33
CA ARG A 429 36.06 -1.00 8.63
C ARG A 429 36.28 0.24 9.51
N PRO A 430 35.24 0.84 10.12
CA PRO A 430 35.42 1.96 11.04
C PRO A 430 36.44 1.70 12.16
N GLU A 431 36.57 0.44 12.57
CA GLU A 431 37.49 -0.06 13.58
C GLU A 431 38.98 0.02 13.15
N ASP A 432 39.26 0.15 11.85
CA ASP A 432 40.60 0.21 11.26
C ASP A 432 41.03 1.64 10.87
N ILE A 433 40.19 2.64 11.13
CA ILE A 433 40.56 4.04 10.90
C ILE A 433 41.72 4.41 11.84
N THR A 434 42.80 4.94 11.26
CA THR A 434 44.03 5.31 11.97
C THR A 434 44.41 6.78 11.80
N PHE A 435 43.91 7.45 10.74
CA PHE A 435 44.17 8.85 10.48
C PHE A 435 43.44 9.77 11.48
N SER A 436 43.92 11.02 11.61
CA SER A 436 43.31 12.01 12.49
C SER A 436 41.94 12.44 11.96
N ARG A 437 40.97 12.52 12.88
CA ARG A 437 39.59 12.93 12.62
C ARG A 437 39.29 14.19 13.42
N PRO A 438 39.50 15.39 12.85
CA PRO A 438 39.23 16.64 13.54
C PRO A 438 37.73 16.81 13.79
N PHE A 439 37.39 17.58 14.83
CA PHE A 439 36.04 18.13 14.98
C PHE A 439 35.99 19.53 14.38
N TYR A 440 34.78 19.96 14.04
CA TYR A 440 34.50 21.30 13.55
C TYR A 440 33.35 21.88 14.36
N GLN A 441 33.50 23.12 14.80
CA GLN A 441 32.56 23.78 15.69
C GLN A 441 32.16 25.16 15.18
N ILE A 442 31.03 25.64 15.68
CA ILE A 442 30.56 27.00 15.48
C ILE A 442 29.93 27.52 16.77
N ASP A 443 30.11 28.80 17.04
CA ASP A 443 29.40 29.48 18.12
C ASP A 443 27.99 29.83 17.63
N ALA A 444 26.98 29.33 18.34
CA ALA A 444 25.57 29.54 18.04
C ALA A 444 25.14 31.00 18.17
N SER A 445 25.86 31.79 18.99
CA SER A 445 25.64 33.23 19.12
C SER A 445 26.09 34.04 17.89
N LEU A 446 26.74 33.40 16.92
CA LEU A 446 27.18 33.99 15.66
C LEU A 446 26.25 33.65 14.49
N GLY A 447 24.97 33.36 14.73
CA GLY A 447 23.98 33.13 13.67
C GLY A 447 23.98 31.73 13.07
N ALA A 448 23.95 30.68 13.89
CA ALA A 448 23.89 29.27 13.47
C ALA A 448 22.49 28.63 13.72
N SER A 449 21.43 29.37 13.41
CA SER A 449 20.05 29.03 13.77
C SER A 449 19.54 27.73 13.16
N ASP A 450 19.95 27.41 11.93
CA ASP A 450 19.59 26.16 11.25
C ASP A 450 20.14 24.93 11.98
N LEU A 451 21.43 24.93 12.29
CA LEU A 451 22.09 23.85 13.01
C LEU A 451 21.55 23.72 14.45
N ALA A 452 21.41 24.85 15.13
CA ALA A 452 20.88 24.88 16.49
C ALA A 452 19.44 24.37 16.54
N GLY A 453 18.60 24.80 15.59
CA GLY A 453 17.21 24.37 15.46
C GLY A 453 17.06 22.85 15.38
N ASP A 454 17.87 22.19 14.54
CA ASP A 454 17.88 20.73 14.42
C ASP A 454 18.20 20.04 15.75
N VAL A 455 19.27 20.49 16.43
CA VAL A 455 19.70 19.92 17.71
C VAL A 455 18.63 20.12 18.78
N ILE A 456 18.07 21.33 18.89
CA ILE A 456 17.01 21.65 19.86
C ILE A 456 15.81 20.74 19.63
N ALA A 457 15.34 20.62 18.38
CA ALA A 457 14.21 19.76 18.04
C ALA A 457 14.47 18.30 18.42
N ALA A 458 15.66 17.78 18.14
CA ALA A 458 16.04 16.40 18.48
C ALA A 458 16.09 16.16 19.99
N LEU A 459 16.66 17.10 20.76
CA LEU A 459 16.73 17.01 22.22
C LEU A 459 15.32 17.11 22.84
N ALA A 460 14.49 18.06 22.39
CA ALA A 460 13.13 18.23 22.87
C ALA A 460 12.21 17.05 22.50
N ALA A 461 12.33 16.49 21.29
CA ALA A 461 11.61 15.29 20.88
C ALA A 461 12.01 14.08 21.72
N SER A 462 13.32 13.89 21.94
CA SER A 462 13.84 12.81 22.80
C SER A 462 13.38 13.00 24.24
N ALA A 463 13.39 14.23 24.75
CA ALA A 463 12.87 14.54 26.08
C ALA A 463 11.40 14.14 26.19
N ALA A 464 10.55 14.53 25.24
CA ALA A 464 9.13 14.17 25.22
C ALA A 464 8.91 12.65 25.32
N VAL A 465 9.72 11.82 24.65
CA VAL A 465 9.69 10.35 24.78
C VAL A 465 10.04 9.90 26.20
N HIS A 466 11.06 10.52 26.82
CA HIS A 466 11.55 10.16 28.14
C HIS A 466 10.79 10.79 29.31
N GLN A 467 9.81 11.67 29.07
CA GLN A 467 9.15 12.46 30.11
C GLN A 467 8.56 11.61 31.23
N SER A 468 7.95 10.46 30.90
CA SER A 468 7.38 9.50 31.87
C SER A 468 8.31 8.33 32.19
N LEU A 469 9.36 8.10 31.39
CA LEU A 469 10.26 6.94 31.50
C LEU A 469 11.51 7.24 32.35
N ASN A 470 12.09 8.44 32.19
CA ASN A 470 13.30 8.87 32.89
C ASN A 470 13.28 10.40 33.05
N LYS A 471 12.73 10.87 34.17
CA LYS A 471 12.56 12.30 34.44
C LYS A 471 13.90 13.06 34.57
N ALA A 472 14.94 12.40 35.09
CA ALA A 472 16.27 13.02 35.21
C ALA A 472 16.86 13.29 33.81
N TYR A 473 16.79 12.32 32.91
CA TYR A 473 17.25 12.48 31.54
C TYR A 473 16.40 13.48 30.75
N TYR A 474 15.07 13.49 30.95
CA TYR A 474 14.20 14.55 30.42
C TYR A 474 14.71 15.95 30.82
N ASN A 475 15.02 16.16 32.10
CA ASN A 475 15.51 17.46 32.57
C ASN A 475 16.85 17.82 31.91
N THR A 476 17.80 16.88 31.81
CA THR A 476 19.08 17.11 31.13
C THR A 476 18.90 17.54 29.68
N LEU A 477 18.05 16.82 28.92
CA LEU A 477 17.77 17.13 27.52
C LEU A 477 17.09 18.49 27.37
N MET A 478 16.09 18.77 28.21
CA MET A 478 15.35 20.04 28.15
C MET A 478 16.21 21.22 28.55
N THR A 479 17.07 21.11 29.57
CA THR A 479 18.00 22.19 29.93
C THR A 479 18.91 22.53 28.75
N ALA A 480 19.55 21.53 28.14
CA ALA A 480 20.40 21.76 26.96
C ALA A 480 19.62 22.37 25.77
N ALA A 481 18.38 21.91 25.53
CA ALA A 481 17.51 22.45 24.48
C ALA A 481 17.10 23.91 24.75
N HIS A 482 16.76 24.25 25.99
CA HIS A 482 16.40 25.60 26.42
C HIS A 482 17.57 26.58 26.28
N ASP A 483 18.75 26.20 26.78
CA ASP A 483 19.95 27.04 26.73
C ASP A 483 20.33 27.34 25.28
N LEU A 484 20.30 26.33 24.42
CA LEU A 484 20.61 26.49 23.00
C LEU A 484 19.55 27.31 22.24
N TYR A 485 18.27 27.19 22.60
CA TYR A 485 17.17 27.94 21.96
C TYR A 485 17.32 29.44 22.11
N PHE A 486 17.78 29.91 23.28
CA PHE A 486 18.03 31.33 23.53
C PHE A 486 19.03 31.90 22.50
N TYR A 487 20.16 31.21 22.27
CA TYR A 487 21.16 31.70 21.32
C TYR A 487 20.67 31.60 19.87
N ALA A 488 20.05 30.48 19.50
CA ALA A 488 19.54 30.22 18.16
C ALA A 488 18.56 31.28 17.65
N THR A 489 17.87 31.96 18.58
CA THR A 489 16.87 33.01 18.30
C THR A 489 17.38 34.44 18.55
N SER A 490 18.55 34.58 19.19
CA SER A 490 19.16 35.89 19.49
C SER A 490 19.93 36.50 18.30
N ASP A 491 20.59 35.66 17.51
CA ASP A 491 21.27 36.04 16.27
C ASP A 491 20.87 35.06 15.17
N LEU A 492 20.20 35.55 14.13
CA LEU A 492 19.60 34.71 13.10
C LEU A 492 20.55 34.50 11.93
N GLY A 493 20.81 33.24 11.58
CA GLY A 493 21.66 32.96 10.43
C GLY A 493 21.78 31.48 10.05
N LEU A 494 22.42 31.26 8.92
CA LEU A 494 22.85 29.93 8.47
C LEU A 494 24.24 29.66 9.05
N TYR A 495 24.44 28.49 9.67
CA TYR A 495 25.75 28.10 10.17
C TYR A 495 26.81 28.11 9.06
N SER A 496 26.42 27.78 7.82
CA SER A 496 27.30 27.82 6.64
C SER A 496 27.72 29.22 6.20
N ALA A 497 26.94 30.25 6.54
CA ALA A 497 27.30 31.64 6.22
C ALA A 497 28.27 32.26 7.24
N GLN A 498 28.39 31.65 8.42
CA GLN A 498 29.05 32.24 9.60
C GLN A 498 30.37 31.56 9.96
N ILE A 499 30.88 30.70 9.06
CA ILE A 499 32.11 29.96 9.29
C ILE A 499 33.32 30.89 9.18
N ASN A 500 33.73 31.45 10.30
CA ASN A 500 35.13 31.80 10.53
C ASN A 500 35.85 30.52 10.91
N TYR A 501 36.58 29.96 9.95
CA TYR A 501 37.26 28.66 10.07
C TYR A 501 37.99 28.55 11.40
N THR A 502 37.59 27.60 12.25
CA THR A 502 38.35 27.21 13.43
C THR A 502 38.42 25.70 13.41
N ALA A 503 39.30 25.16 12.57
CA ALA A 503 39.50 23.73 12.51
C ALA A 503 40.62 23.35 13.47
N CYS A 504 40.23 22.68 14.55
CA CYS A 504 41.13 22.22 15.58
C CYS A 504 41.72 20.87 15.17
N ALA A 505 42.99 20.89 14.77
CA ALA A 505 43.77 19.67 14.65
C ALA A 505 44.03 19.17 16.07
N VAL A 506 43.19 18.26 16.56
CA VAL A 506 43.51 17.50 17.76
C VAL A 506 44.51 16.42 17.34
N PRO A 507 45.70 16.32 17.98
CA PRO A 507 46.72 15.38 17.57
C PRO A 507 46.46 13.96 18.10
N PHE A 508 45.30 13.36 17.83
CA PHE A 508 45.04 11.95 18.17
C PHE A 508 44.62 11.10 16.98
N ALA A 509 45.63 10.70 16.20
CA ALA A 509 45.59 9.47 15.45
C ALA A 509 45.63 8.28 16.43
N ARG A 510 45.12 7.11 16.04
CA ARG A 510 45.23 5.88 16.86
C ARG A 510 46.69 5.58 17.29
N SER A 511 47.66 6.06 16.51
CA SER A 511 49.10 5.94 16.77
C SER A 511 49.63 6.82 17.92
N THR A 512 48.97 7.93 18.28
CA THR A 512 49.46 8.84 19.34
C THR A 512 48.89 8.55 20.73
N VAL A 513 47.70 7.93 20.84
CA VAL A 513 47.10 7.54 22.13
C VAL A 513 47.96 6.48 22.86
N ASN A 514 48.66 5.61 22.12
CA ASN A 514 49.56 4.61 22.69
C ASN A 514 50.89 5.20 23.24
N ASN A 515 51.19 6.48 22.98
CA ASN A 515 52.44 7.14 23.40
C ASN A 515 52.27 8.18 24.52
N GLY A 516 51.10 8.27 25.16
CA GLY A 516 50.94 8.91 26.48
C GLY A 516 51.01 10.43 26.56
N THR A 517 51.08 11.18 25.45
CA THR A 517 51.10 12.65 25.47
C THR A 517 49.83 13.23 24.86
N ALA A 518 48.84 13.50 25.70
CA ALA A 518 47.67 14.26 25.29
C ALA A 518 48.03 15.75 25.10
N GLN A 519 48.24 16.22 23.88
CA GLN A 519 48.39 17.65 23.55
C GLN A 519 47.03 18.32 23.26
N ALA A 520 46.89 19.57 23.73
CA ALA A 520 45.72 20.41 23.46
C ALA A 520 45.55 20.67 21.96
N ALA A 521 44.31 20.81 21.49
CA ALA A 521 44.00 21.00 20.08
C ALA A 521 44.57 22.32 19.54
N VAL A 522 45.24 22.27 18.37
CA VAL A 522 45.73 23.48 17.68
C VAL A 522 44.72 23.86 16.61
N CYS A 523 44.01 24.97 16.82
CA CYS A 523 43.00 25.47 15.90
C CYS A 523 43.61 26.37 14.82
N THR A 524 43.28 26.08 13.56
CA THR A 524 43.73 26.85 12.39
C THR A 524 42.54 27.46 11.65
N SER A 525 42.78 28.59 10.99
CA SER A 525 41.79 29.33 10.21
C SER A 525 41.51 28.76 8.81
N SER A 526 41.50 27.43 8.66
CA SER A 526 41.21 26.74 7.40
C SER A 526 40.26 25.57 7.61
N LEU A 527 39.64 25.00 6.56
CA LEU A 527 38.87 23.74 6.64
C LEU A 527 39.72 22.49 7.02
N ASN A 528 40.98 22.70 7.42
CA ASN A 528 41.96 21.67 7.79
C ASN A 528 42.03 20.53 6.75
N GLY A 529 41.96 20.90 5.47
CA GLY A 529 42.03 19.97 4.34
C GLY A 529 40.71 19.37 3.83
N SER A 530 39.55 19.66 4.44
CA SER A 530 38.23 19.30 3.87
C SER A 530 37.93 20.11 2.60
N TYR A 531 37.54 19.47 1.49
CA TYR A 531 37.36 20.14 0.20
C TYR A 531 36.12 21.07 0.11
N PHE A 532 35.05 20.75 0.83
CA PHE A 532 33.80 21.55 0.87
C PHE A 532 33.01 21.25 2.14
N GLN A 533 32.12 22.19 2.50
CA GLN A 533 31.16 22.02 3.59
C GLN A 533 30.02 21.10 3.15
N GLN A 534 29.73 20.05 3.93
CA GLN A 534 28.60 19.16 3.69
C GLN A 534 27.40 19.55 4.54
N TYR A 535 26.19 19.14 4.14
CA TYR A 535 24.95 19.40 4.88
C TYR A 535 24.72 20.89 5.15
N THR A 536 24.65 21.69 4.09
CA THR A 536 24.29 23.12 4.16
C THR A 536 22.82 23.32 3.82
N LYS A 537 22.23 24.40 4.34
CA LYS A 537 20.85 24.80 4.05
C LYS A 537 20.82 26.17 3.39
N ASP A 538 19.69 26.48 2.78
CA ASP A 538 19.39 27.77 2.16
C ASP A 538 18.41 28.61 3.00
N ASN A 539 17.90 28.04 4.10
CA ASN A 539 16.98 28.65 5.04
C ASN A 539 17.22 28.10 6.45
N TYR A 540 16.79 28.84 7.46
CA TYR A 540 16.83 28.45 8.88
C TYR A 540 15.47 28.62 9.59
N TYR A 541 14.50 29.29 8.97
CA TYR A 541 13.19 29.53 9.61
C TYR A 541 12.38 28.26 9.77
N ASP A 542 12.49 27.28 8.86
CA ASP A 542 11.81 25.99 9.03
C ASP A 542 12.45 25.14 10.13
N ASP A 543 13.75 25.27 10.35
CA ASP A 543 14.47 24.62 11.46
C ASP A 543 14.07 25.22 12.81
N LEU A 544 14.01 26.55 12.90
CA LEU A 544 13.51 27.25 14.10
C LEU A 544 12.03 26.97 14.36
N LEU A 545 11.22 26.88 13.29
CA LEU A 545 9.83 26.44 13.37
C LEU A 545 9.73 25.01 13.94
N TRP A 546 10.59 24.09 13.47
CA TRP A 546 10.64 22.72 13.96
C TRP A 546 11.06 22.66 15.44
N ALA A 547 12.11 23.39 15.81
CA ALA A 547 12.56 23.52 17.18
C ALA A 547 11.46 24.05 18.11
N ALA A 548 10.82 25.17 17.74
CA ALA A 548 9.75 25.77 18.51
C ALA A 548 8.54 24.83 18.67
N ALA A 549 8.16 24.11 17.61
CA ALA A 549 7.08 23.13 17.67
C ALA A 549 7.37 21.98 18.64
N TRP A 550 8.62 21.48 18.67
CA TRP A 550 9.02 20.44 19.64
C TRP A 550 9.17 20.96 21.06
N MET A 551 9.72 22.16 21.24
CA MET A 551 9.80 22.81 22.55
C MET A 551 8.40 22.99 23.13
N TYR A 552 7.44 23.46 22.32
CA TYR A 552 6.03 23.53 22.72
C TYR A 552 5.47 22.15 23.09
N LYS A 553 5.68 21.12 22.25
CA LYS A 553 5.20 19.76 22.55
C LYS A 553 5.79 19.18 23.85
N ALA A 554 7.05 19.46 24.14
CA ALA A 554 7.76 18.90 25.29
C ALA A 554 7.46 19.64 26.61
N THR A 555 7.07 20.92 26.55
CA THR A 555 6.89 21.79 27.72
C THR A 555 5.43 22.20 27.97
N GLY A 556 4.63 22.33 26.92
CA GLY A 556 3.32 22.97 26.96
C GLY A 556 3.36 24.50 27.05
N ASP A 557 4.54 25.14 26.92
CA ASP A 557 4.70 26.59 27.04
C ASP A 557 4.22 27.31 25.77
N ALA A 558 3.20 28.16 25.93
CA ALA A 558 2.61 28.94 24.85
C ALA A 558 3.59 29.94 24.19
N GLY A 559 4.68 30.31 24.86
CA GLY A 559 5.75 31.14 24.28
C GLY A 559 6.35 30.48 23.04
N TYR A 560 6.69 29.19 23.11
CA TYR A 560 7.21 28.45 21.97
C TYR A 560 6.20 28.30 20.82
N LEU A 561 4.90 28.24 21.14
CA LEU A 561 3.87 28.25 20.11
C LEU A 561 3.80 29.62 19.40
N ALA A 562 3.97 30.72 20.13
CA ALA A 562 4.04 32.06 19.54
C ALA A 562 5.28 32.22 18.63
N ASP A 563 6.42 31.70 19.05
CA ASP A 563 7.64 31.68 18.24
C ASP A 563 7.47 30.80 16.99
N ALA A 564 6.88 29.61 17.12
CA ALA A 564 6.56 28.75 16.00
C ALA A 564 5.69 29.47 14.95
N ASN A 565 4.65 30.20 15.37
CA ASN A 565 3.85 31.01 14.45
C ASN A 565 4.69 32.07 13.73
N THR A 566 5.57 32.76 14.45
CA THR A 566 6.46 33.79 13.89
C THR A 566 7.39 33.21 12.82
N PHE A 567 8.07 32.09 13.14
CA PHE A 567 8.97 31.44 12.19
C PHE A 567 8.23 30.86 10.98
N TYR A 568 7.01 30.33 11.18
CA TYR A 568 6.14 29.93 10.07
C TYR A 568 5.86 31.09 9.12
N TYR A 569 5.45 32.25 9.63
CA TYR A 569 5.17 33.42 8.80
C TYR A 569 6.40 33.89 8.03
N ASN A 570 7.56 33.92 8.67
CA ASN A 570 8.81 34.31 8.01
C ASN A 570 9.23 33.31 6.94
N TYR A 571 9.14 32.00 7.21
CA TYR A 571 9.45 30.98 6.21
C TYR A 571 8.55 31.10 4.97
N VAL A 572 7.24 31.30 5.16
CA VAL A 572 6.29 31.44 4.05
C VAL A 572 6.62 32.63 3.15
N GLN A 573 7.24 33.69 3.67
CA GLN A 573 7.69 34.84 2.87
C GLN A 573 8.95 34.55 2.04
N THR A 574 9.73 33.55 2.43
CA THR A 574 10.98 33.17 1.71
C THR A 574 10.74 32.16 0.58
N ILE A 575 9.67 31.38 0.64
CA ILE A 575 9.37 30.36 -0.37
C ILE A 575 8.56 30.94 -1.54
N THR A 576 8.98 30.62 -2.75
CA THR A 576 8.27 31.02 -3.98
C THR A 576 7.37 29.91 -4.52
N GLN A 577 7.73 28.65 -4.29
CA GLN A 577 6.96 27.47 -4.69
C GLN A 577 7.05 26.36 -3.63
N PRO A 578 5.99 25.53 -3.49
CA PRO A 578 6.03 24.38 -2.58
C PRO A 578 6.93 23.28 -3.14
N ASP A 579 7.90 22.81 -2.35
CA ASP A 579 8.84 21.75 -2.76
C ASP A 579 8.35 20.32 -2.42
N PHE A 580 7.44 20.20 -1.45
CA PHE A 580 6.94 18.96 -0.85
C PHE A 580 8.05 18.03 -0.30
N ILE A 581 9.22 18.56 0.05
CA ILE A 581 10.34 17.76 0.56
C ILE A 581 10.30 17.73 2.08
N VAL A 582 10.52 16.54 2.65
CA VAL A 582 10.80 16.35 4.08
C VAL A 582 12.13 15.62 4.18
N SER A 583 13.14 16.28 4.72
CA SER A 583 14.49 15.74 4.88
C SER A 583 15.22 16.53 5.96
N TRP A 584 16.47 16.14 6.27
CA TRP A 584 17.35 16.91 7.15
C TRP A 584 17.54 18.38 6.72
N GLN A 585 17.25 18.72 5.46
CA GLN A 585 17.35 20.07 4.91
C GLN A 585 16.03 20.87 4.99
N ARG A 586 14.89 20.18 5.14
CA ARG A 586 13.55 20.78 5.00
C ARG A 586 12.59 20.23 6.05
N TYR A 587 12.21 21.07 7.01
CA TYR A 587 11.28 20.68 8.08
C TYR A 587 9.89 21.29 7.95
N TYR A 588 9.69 22.28 7.07
CA TYR A 588 8.43 23.03 6.98
C TYR A 588 7.17 22.15 6.98
N TRP A 589 7.13 21.11 6.13
CA TRP A 589 5.97 20.22 6.05
C TRP A 589 5.81 19.32 7.28
N ALA A 590 6.92 18.85 7.86
CA ALA A 590 6.91 18.09 9.11
C ALA A 590 6.37 18.94 10.27
N SER A 591 6.82 20.20 10.37
CA SER A 591 6.35 21.15 11.38
C SER A 591 4.86 21.45 11.26
N ASN A 592 4.34 21.59 10.03
CA ASN A 592 2.90 21.78 9.80
C ASN A 592 2.09 20.57 10.31
N VAL A 593 2.52 19.34 10.01
CA VAL A 593 1.84 18.13 10.49
C VAL A 593 1.92 18.03 12.01
N LEU A 594 3.08 18.30 12.61
CA LEU A 594 3.24 18.30 14.06
C LEU A 594 2.30 19.33 14.72
N LEU A 595 2.35 20.59 14.29
CA LEU A 595 1.54 21.66 14.86
C LEU A 595 0.04 21.44 14.62
N ALA A 596 -0.36 20.85 13.49
CA ALA A 596 -1.75 20.48 13.25
C ALA A 596 -2.29 19.49 14.29
N THR A 597 -1.43 18.62 14.86
CA THR A 597 -1.82 17.70 15.95
C THR A 597 -1.78 18.32 17.34
N LEU A 598 -1.19 19.51 17.48
CA LEU A 598 -0.99 20.20 18.77
C LEU A 598 -1.91 21.43 18.95
N THR A 599 -2.54 21.89 17.87
CA THR A 599 -3.43 23.06 17.85
C THR A 599 -4.81 22.69 17.31
N ASP A 600 -5.75 23.63 17.33
CA ASP A 600 -7.16 23.45 16.95
C ASP A 600 -7.42 23.32 15.43
N GLY A 601 -6.37 23.12 14.63
CA GLY A 601 -6.52 22.73 13.23
C GLY A 601 -6.82 23.86 12.24
N GLY A 602 -6.36 25.09 12.52
CA GLY A 602 -6.41 26.21 11.57
C GLY A 602 -5.43 26.06 10.39
N THR A 603 -4.56 27.06 10.20
CA THR A 603 -3.62 27.12 9.07
C THR A 603 -2.75 25.86 8.92
N PHE A 604 -2.28 25.27 10.00
CA PHE A 604 -1.43 24.06 9.95
C PHE A 604 -2.17 22.82 9.42
N HIS A 605 -3.46 22.70 9.70
CA HIS A 605 -4.30 21.61 9.15
C HIS A 605 -4.49 21.80 7.65
N GLU A 606 -4.85 23.01 7.21
CA GLU A 606 -5.00 23.33 5.79
C GLU A 606 -3.70 23.04 5.01
N ARG A 607 -2.55 23.45 5.56
CA ARG A 607 -1.23 23.16 4.96
C ARG A 607 -0.90 21.67 4.97
N SER A 608 -1.27 20.94 6.00
CA SER A 608 -1.09 19.48 6.06
C SER A 608 -1.95 18.77 5.01
N GLN A 609 -3.20 19.19 4.79
CA GLN A 609 -4.05 18.65 3.71
C GLN A 609 -3.47 19.00 2.33
N PHE A 610 -2.95 20.21 2.16
CA PHE A 610 -2.29 20.61 0.91
C PHE A 610 -1.06 19.76 0.62
N PHE A 611 -0.24 19.45 1.64
CA PHE A 611 0.88 18.52 1.53
C PHE A 611 0.43 17.13 1.10
N MET A 612 -0.57 16.56 1.78
CA MET A 612 -1.10 15.22 1.44
C MET A 612 -1.67 15.18 0.02
N LYS A 613 -2.41 16.23 -0.37
CA LYS A 613 -2.94 16.38 -1.73
C LYS A 613 -1.82 16.42 -2.77
N GLY A 614 -0.74 17.16 -2.52
CA GLY A 614 0.41 17.23 -3.43
C GLY A 614 1.04 15.86 -3.68
N TRP A 615 1.28 15.09 -2.60
CA TRP A 615 1.84 13.74 -2.69
C TRP A 615 0.89 12.73 -3.31
N ILE A 616 -0.38 12.70 -2.89
CA ILE A 616 -1.35 11.69 -3.35
C ILE A 616 -1.78 11.93 -4.79
N CYS A 617 -2.05 13.18 -5.16
CA CYS A 617 -2.68 13.50 -6.44
C CYS A 617 -1.66 13.79 -7.55
N GLY A 618 -0.43 14.14 -7.19
CA GLY A 618 0.59 14.54 -8.16
C GLY A 618 0.18 15.73 -9.04
N SER A 619 -0.82 16.51 -8.64
CA SER A 619 -1.45 17.54 -9.48
C SER A 619 -0.87 18.94 -9.30
N VAL A 620 0.03 19.13 -8.33
CA VAL A 620 0.68 20.43 -8.10
C VAL A 620 1.85 20.60 -9.07
N GLN A 621 1.74 21.61 -9.93
CA GLN A 621 2.72 21.94 -10.96
C GLN A 621 3.75 22.96 -10.47
N ASN A 622 4.99 22.86 -10.96
CA ASN A 622 6.03 23.86 -10.78
C ASN A 622 5.87 25.05 -11.76
N SER A 623 6.81 26.00 -11.73
CA SER A 623 6.86 27.16 -12.66
C SER A 623 6.81 26.77 -14.14
N ASN A 624 7.29 25.57 -14.48
CA ASN A 624 7.37 25.05 -15.84
C ASN A 624 6.15 24.22 -16.23
N GLN A 625 5.05 24.29 -15.45
CA GLN A 625 3.81 23.52 -15.64
C GLN A 625 4.00 22.00 -15.54
N GLU A 626 5.06 21.54 -14.87
CA GLU A 626 5.31 20.13 -14.66
C GLU A 626 4.94 19.70 -13.24
N ASN A 627 4.32 18.54 -13.10
CA ASN A 627 3.99 17.97 -11.79
C ASN A 627 5.27 17.76 -10.95
N ILE A 628 5.23 18.25 -9.70
CA ILE A 628 6.33 18.14 -8.74
C ILE A 628 6.45 16.71 -8.22
N ILE A 629 5.31 16.12 -7.86
CA ILE A 629 5.21 14.70 -7.51
C ILE A 629 4.72 13.94 -8.73
N LYS A 630 5.42 12.85 -9.05
CA LYS A 630 5.06 11.91 -10.11
C LYS A 630 4.95 10.51 -9.56
N TYR A 631 4.28 9.64 -10.31
CA TYR A 631 4.19 8.22 -10.00
C TYR A 631 4.92 7.39 -11.04
N THR A 632 5.79 6.50 -10.58
CA THR A 632 6.38 5.48 -11.44
C THR A 632 5.33 4.46 -11.86
N ASP A 633 5.66 3.60 -12.82
CA ASP A 633 4.69 2.65 -13.34
C ASP A 633 4.22 1.66 -12.27
N MET A 634 5.11 1.27 -11.36
CA MET A 634 4.79 0.40 -10.24
C MET A 634 4.26 1.15 -9.00
N GLY A 635 3.93 2.44 -9.12
CA GLY A 635 3.15 3.17 -8.12
C GLY A 635 3.96 3.85 -7.00
N ARG A 636 5.27 4.06 -7.19
CA ARG A 636 6.06 4.90 -6.28
C ARG A 636 5.80 6.37 -6.53
N ALA A 637 5.44 7.09 -5.48
CA ALA A 637 5.47 8.54 -5.46
C ALA A 637 6.92 9.03 -5.44
N TRP A 638 7.28 9.87 -6.40
CA TRP A 638 8.62 10.39 -6.63
C TRP A 638 8.57 11.91 -6.73
N ASN A 639 9.37 12.58 -5.91
CA ASN A 639 9.50 14.02 -5.93
C ASN A 639 10.61 14.44 -6.91
N ARG A 640 10.29 15.33 -7.86
CA ARG A 640 11.24 15.78 -8.88
C ARG A 640 12.42 16.57 -8.32
N ASN A 641 12.20 17.31 -7.25
CA ASN A 641 13.22 18.14 -6.62
C ASN A 641 14.15 17.31 -5.72
N SER A 642 13.65 16.20 -5.15
CA SER A 642 14.47 15.22 -4.43
C SER A 642 13.89 13.81 -4.60
N GLY A 643 14.51 13.05 -5.50
CA GLY A 643 14.03 11.73 -5.93
C GLY A 643 14.38 10.57 -5.00
N GLU A 644 14.84 10.84 -3.78
CA GLU A 644 15.28 9.81 -2.84
C GLU A 644 14.09 9.05 -2.25
N LEU A 645 14.23 7.73 -2.11
CA LEU A 645 13.17 6.91 -1.52
C LEU A 645 12.96 7.24 -0.02
N GLY A 646 14.00 7.72 0.67
CA GLY A 646 13.90 8.24 2.04
C GLY A 646 12.91 9.41 2.16
N VAL A 647 12.88 10.33 1.19
CA VAL A 647 11.92 11.45 1.15
C VAL A 647 10.48 10.93 1.01
N THR A 648 10.25 9.93 0.16
CA THR A 648 8.94 9.27 0.05
C THR A 648 8.54 8.60 1.37
N MET A 649 9.49 7.96 2.08
CA MET A 649 9.21 7.32 3.37
C MET A 649 8.94 8.33 4.49
N ASN A 650 9.61 9.49 4.48
CA ASN A 650 9.31 10.61 5.38
C ASN A 650 7.88 11.11 5.14
N ALA A 651 7.48 11.31 3.89
CA ALA A 651 6.11 11.70 3.55
C ALA A 651 5.07 10.62 3.94
N ALA A 652 5.38 9.34 3.75
CA ALA A 652 4.52 8.23 4.18
C ALA A 652 4.33 8.22 5.71
N MET A 653 5.39 8.48 6.48
CA MET A 653 5.28 8.64 7.94
C MET A 653 4.34 9.80 8.29
N LEU A 654 4.51 10.97 7.68
CA LEU A 654 3.61 12.11 7.93
C LEU A 654 2.16 11.79 7.57
N ALA A 655 1.92 11.08 6.46
CA ALA A 655 0.59 10.65 6.07
C ALA A 655 -0.03 9.68 7.09
N THR A 656 0.75 8.77 7.68
CA THR A 656 0.24 7.92 8.77
C THR A 656 -0.12 8.70 10.03
N ILE A 657 0.70 9.69 10.42
CA ILE A 657 0.48 10.50 11.62
C ILE A 657 -0.78 11.36 11.43
N TYR A 658 -0.82 12.13 10.35
CA TYR A 658 -1.92 13.05 10.08
C TYR A 658 -3.22 12.30 9.73
N GLY A 659 -3.14 11.21 8.96
CA GLY A 659 -4.28 10.34 8.68
C GLY A 659 -4.91 9.79 9.96
N SER A 660 -4.09 9.37 10.93
CA SER A 660 -4.58 8.93 12.24
C SER A 660 -5.22 10.06 13.04
N TYR A 661 -4.64 11.27 13.00
CA TYR A 661 -5.17 12.46 13.67
C TYR A 661 -6.56 12.87 13.15
N VAL A 662 -6.75 12.90 11.82
CA VAL A 662 -8.02 13.34 11.21
C VAL A 662 -9.07 12.22 11.15
N ALA A 663 -8.77 11.00 11.59
CA ALA A 663 -9.72 9.89 11.56
C ALA A 663 -11.08 10.20 12.24
N PRO A 664 -11.14 10.89 13.40
CA PRO A 664 -12.42 11.20 14.04
C PRO A 664 -13.26 12.26 13.32
N SER A 665 -12.64 13.18 12.59
CA SER A 665 -13.31 14.32 11.95
C SER A 665 -13.50 14.16 10.44
N GLU A 666 -12.57 13.50 9.75
CA GLU A 666 -12.50 13.37 8.29
C GLU A 666 -12.15 11.92 7.90
N SER A 667 -12.97 10.95 8.33
CA SER A 667 -12.70 9.51 8.18
C SER A 667 -12.39 9.07 6.74
N ALA A 668 -13.07 9.66 5.74
CA ALA A 668 -12.82 9.35 4.34
C ALA A 668 -11.43 9.80 3.87
N LYS A 669 -10.96 10.99 4.29
CA LYS A 669 -9.59 11.44 3.98
C LYS A 669 -8.56 10.63 4.75
N SER A 670 -8.83 10.35 6.02
CA SER A 670 -8.00 9.49 6.87
C SER A 670 -7.72 8.15 6.19
N GLU A 671 -8.76 7.46 5.73
CA GLU A 671 -8.62 6.18 5.01
C GLU A 671 -7.71 6.31 3.80
N ARG A 672 -7.86 7.38 3.00
CA ARG A 672 -7.03 7.61 1.82
C ARG A 672 -5.57 7.92 2.15
N TYR A 673 -5.30 8.73 3.18
CA TYR A 673 -3.95 9.03 3.64
C TYR A 673 -3.23 7.78 4.15
N LEU A 674 -3.92 6.95 4.93
CA LEU A 674 -3.39 5.70 5.46
C LEU A 674 -3.15 4.67 4.35
N CYS A 675 -4.06 4.56 3.38
CA CYS A 675 -3.91 3.68 2.23
C CYS A 675 -2.76 4.11 1.32
N TRP A 676 -2.58 5.41 1.12
CA TRP A 676 -1.43 5.95 0.40
C TRP A 676 -0.11 5.64 1.11
N ALA A 677 -0.01 5.91 2.42
CA ALA A 677 1.19 5.57 3.17
C ALA A 677 1.51 4.07 3.10
N ARG A 678 0.48 3.22 3.22
CA ARG A 678 0.60 1.76 3.09
C ARG A 678 1.13 1.37 1.71
N SER A 679 0.66 1.98 0.62
CA SER A 679 1.16 1.67 -0.72
C SER A 679 2.64 2.00 -0.89
N GLN A 680 3.09 3.14 -0.36
CA GLN A 680 4.49 3.55 -0.44
C GLN A 680 5.41 2.64 0.39
N VAL A 681 5.00 2.29 1.61
CA VAL A 681 5.75 1.33 2.44
C VAL A 681 5.82 -0.03 1.75
N ARG A 682 4.72 -0.51 1.19
CA ARG A 682 4.69 -1.78 0.46
C ARG A 682 5.57 -1.76 -0.79
N TYR A 683 5.62 -0.64 -1.52
CA TYR A 683 6.56 -0.45 -2.63
C TYR A 683 8.00 -0.65 -2.15
N ALA A 684 8.41 0.01 -1.06
CA ALA A 684 9.75 -0.13 -0.51
C ALA A 684 10.07 -1.56 -0.05
N LEU A 685 9.06 -2.32 0.41
CA LEU A 685 9.20 -3.70 0.89
C LEU A 685 9.14 -4.76 -0.22
N GLY A 686 8.59 -4.46 -1.39
CA GLY A 686 8.68 -5.35 -2.55
C GLY A 686 7.51 -5.40 -3.54
N ASP A 687 6.50 -4.51 -3.46
CA ASP A 687 5.38 -4.55 -4.42
C ASP A 687 5.81 -4.28 -5.87
N SER A 688 6.99 -3.70 -6.09
CA SER A 688 7.65 -3.60 -7.41
C SER A 688 8.25 -4.92 -7.92
N GLY A 689 8.16 -6.00 -7.15
CA GLY A 689 8.84 -7.28 -7.39
C GLY A 689 10.28 -7.34 -6.87
N TYR A 690 10.77 -6.26 -6.25
CA TYR A 690 12.10 -6.15 -5.66
C TYR A 690 12.03 -5.28 -4.39
N SER A 691 12.54 -5.76 -3.25
CA SER A 691 12.62 -4.97 -2.03
C SER A 691 13.72 -3.92 -2.15
N TYR A 692 13.49 -2.70 -1.67
CA TYR A 692 14.51 -1.65 -1.50
C TYR A 692 15.05 -1.60 -0.07
N VAL A 693 14.54 -2.47 0.81
CA VAL A 693 15.01 -2.65 2.18
C VAL A 693 15.89 -3.90 2.24
N VAL A 694 17.16 -3.72 2.60
CA VAL A 694 18.17 -4.79 2.63
C VAL A 694 17.76 -5.91 3.59
N GLY A 695 17.86 -7.15 3.12
CA GLY A 695 17.54 -8.36 3.89
C GLY A 695 16.04 -8.61 4.10
N TYR A 696 15.16 -7.83 3.46
CA TYR A 696 13.71 -8.01 3.51
C TYR A 696 13.17 -8.57 2.17
N GLY A 697 12.17 -9.46 2.23
CA GLY A 697 11.62 -10.12 1.04
C GLY A 697 12.55 -11.17 0.42
N LYS A 698 12.20 -11.67 -0.77
CA LYS A 698 12.97 -12.71 -1.50
C LYS A 698 14.10 -12.14 -2.37
N LYS A 699 13.92 -10.92 -2.88
CA LYS A 699 14.88 -10.19 -3.71
C LYS A 699 15.09 -8.82 -3.07
N TYR A 700 16.34 -8.47 -2.76
CA TYR A 700 16.73 -7.24 -2.07
C TYR A 700 18.19 -6.87 -2.43
N PRO A 701 18.65 -5.63 -2.15
CA PRO A 701 19.99 -5.18 -2.49
C PRO A 701 21.04 -5.94 -1.67
N ARG A 702 22.06 -6.44 -2.37
CA ARG A 702 23.18 -7.18 -1.79
C ARG A 702 24.47 -6.39 -1.83
N GLN A 703 24.51 -5.27 -2.56
CA GLN A 703 25.66 -4.38 -2.64
C GLN A 703 25.33 -2.95 -2.17
N PRO A 704 24.66 -2.75 -1.01
CA PRO A 704 24.48 -1.41 -0.48
C PRO A 704 25.84 -0.78 -0.17
N GLN A 705 25.93 0.54 -0.34
CA GLN A 705 27.13 1.34 -0.12
C GLN A 705 27.37 1.54 1.39
N ASP A 706 27.70 0.45 2.07
CA ASP A 706 28.05 0.37 3.49
C ASP A 706 29.49 -0.12 3.62
N GLN A 707 30.38 0.71 4.19
CA GLN A 707 31.81 0.40 4.22
C GLN A 707 32.10 -0.83 5.10
N ALA A 708 31.55 -0.89 6.32
CA ALA A 708 31.81 -1.97 7.26
C ALA A 708 31.28 -3.32 6.74
N ALA A 709 30.05 -3.33 6.24
CA ALA A 709 29.40 -4.53 5.72
C ALA A 709 30.04 -5.06 4.43
N SER A 710 30.69 -4.19 3.65
CA SER A 710 31.44 -4.57 2.44
C SER A 710 32.79 -5.25 2.74
N CYS A 711 33.29 -5.13 3.97
CA CYS A 711 34.59 -5.69 4.35
C CYS A 711 34.47 -7.13 4.82
N GLN A 712 35.41 -7.98 4.41
CA GLN A 712 35.61 -9.29 5.05
C GLN A 712 36.04 -9.11 6.53
N PRO A 713 35.89 -10.13 7.41
CA PRO A 713 36.43 -10.03 8.77
C PRO A 713 37.94 -9.76 8.78
N ALA A 714 38.43 -9.03 9.78
CA ALA A 714 39.86 -8.93 10.04
C ALA A 714 40.46 -10.34 10.26
N PRO A 715 41.70 -10.63 9.79
CA PRO A 715 42.72 -9.68 9.32
C PRO A 715 42.71 -9.38 7.80
N ALA A 716 41.67 -9.77 7.05
CA ALA A 716 41.63 -9.50 5.62
C ALA A 716 41.67 -7.99 5.32
N THR A 717 42.44 -7.57 4.32
CA THR A 717 42.53 -6.16 3.91
C THR A 717 41.18 -5.67 3.37
N CYS A 718 40.76 -4.47 3.76
CA CYS A 718 39.60 -3.79 3.18
C CYS A 718 40.00 -2.37 2.75
N ASN A 719 39.81 -2.08 1.46
CA ASN A 719 40.13 -0.79 0.83
C ASN A 719 39.16 -0.54 -0.35
N GLN A 720 39.37 0.51 -1.14
CA GLN A 720 38.50 0.81 -2.30
C GLN A 720 38.43 -0.34 -3.31
N VAL A 721 39.50 -1.13 -3.48
CA VAL A 721 39.53 -2.22 -4.46
C VAL A 721 38.83 -3.46 -3.92
N THR A 722 39.13 -3.84 -2.67
CA THR A 722 38.65 -5.08 -2.04
C THR A 722 37.27 -4.93 -1.37
N GLY A 723 36.86 -3.69 -1.10
CA GLY A 723 35.55 -3.31 -0.57
C GLY A 723 34.69 -2.62 -1.62
N LEU A 724 34.90 -1.32 -1.92
CA LEU A 724 34.01 -0.52 -2.77
C LEU A 724 33.76 -1.15 -4.14
N LEU A 725 34.85 -1.44 -4.86
CA LEU A 725 34.83 -1.91 -6.25
C LEU A 725 34.71 -3.45 -6.37
N ASN A 726 34.58 -4.16 -5.26
CA ASN A 726 34.39 -5.61 -5.28
C ASN A 726 33.02 -5.94 -5.91
N PRO A 727 32.96 -6.72 -7.02
CA PRO A 727 31.70 -7.02 -7.69
C PRO A 727 30.80 -8.00 -6.91
N ASP A 728 31.34 -8.67 -5.89
CA ASP A 728 30.60 -9.60 -5.06
C ASP A 728 29.64 -8.86 -4.09
N PRO A 729 28.56 -9.53 -3.66
CA PRO A 729 27.74 -9.10 -2.53
C PRO A 729 28.56 -8.68 -1.30
N ASN A 730 28.04 -7.75 -0.50
CA ASN A 730 28.61 -7.44 0.80
C ASN A 730 28.76 -8.74 1.63
N PRO A 731 29.94 -9.02 2.22
CA PRO A 731 30.15 -10.18 3.08
C PRO A 731 29.15 -10.27 4.23
N PHE A 732 28.70 -9.11 4.72
CA PHE A 732 27.68 -9.01 5.75
C PHE A 732 26.42 -8.33 5.22
N THR A 733 25.26 -8.83 5.64
CA THR A 733 23.98 -8.21 5.30
C THR A 733 23.67 -7.09 6.29
N VAL A 734 23.58 -5.87 5.79
CA VAL A 734 23.15 -4.68 6.56
C VAL A 734 21.62 -4.63 6.61
N TYR A 735 21.01 -5.49 7.43
CA TYR A 735 19.55 -5.61 7.50
C TYR A 735 18.88 -4.25 7.75
N GLY A 736 17.81 -3.99 7.00
CA GLY A 736 16.93 -2.85 7.19
C GLY A 736 17.34 -1.58 6.49
N ALA A 737 18.56 -1.52 5.92
CA ALA A 737 19.02 -0.36 5.21
C ALA A 737 18.10 -0.06 4.01
N LEU A 738 17.54 1.15 3.97
CA LEU A 738 16.83 1.66 2.80
C LEU A 738 17.83 2.23 1.80
N VAL A 739 17.81 1.73 0.57
CA VAL A 739 18.66 2.28 -0.50
C VAL A 739 18.09 3.58 -1.08
N GLN A 740 18.96 4.47 -1.56
CA GLN A 740 18.59 5.84 -1.95
C GLN A 740 17.63 5.88 -3.14
N GLY A 741 17.83 5.02 -4.14
CA GLY A 741 16.90 4.85 -5.26
C GLY A 741 16.47 6.15 -5.95
N MET A 742 17.41 6.94 -6.50
CA MET A 742 17.15 8.34 -6.92
C MET A 742 16.27 8.52 -8.18
N GLY A 743 16.17 7.53 -9.06
CA GLY A 743 15.57 7.69 -10.39
C GLY A 743 14.04 7.65 -10.42
N PHE A 744 13.44 8.37 -11.37
CA PHE A 744 12.04 8.20 -11.77
C PHE A 744 11.88 6.94 -12.66
N SER A 745 12.30 5.80 -12.14
CA SER A 745 12.24 4.50 -12.82
C SER A 745 12.13 3.42 -11.76
N ASP A 746 11.35 2.38 -12.05
CA ASP A 746 11.27 1.18 -11.21
C ASP A 746 12.46 0.24 -11.43
N VAL A 747 13.37 0.56 -12.35
CA VAL A 747 14.60 -0.20 -12.58
C VAL A 747 15.66 0.19 -11.56
N TYR A 748 16.05 -0.77 -10.74
CA TYR A 748 17.13 -0.62 -9.75
C TYR A 748 18.34 -1.47 -10.12
N GLN A 749 19.52 -0.85 -10.10
CA GLN A 749 20.80 -1.53 -10.29
C GLN A 749 21.51 -1.69 -8.93
N ASP A 750 21.65 -2.92 -8.48
CA ASP A 750 22.32 -3.29 -7.24
C ASP A 750 23.85 -3.29 -7.45
N SER A 751 24.45 -2.11 -7.30
CA SER A 751 25.90 -1.91 -7.42
C SER A 751 26.39 -0.91 -6.38
N ARG A 752 27.42 -1.31 -5.63
CA ARG A 752 28.01 -0.49 -4.55
C ARG A 752 28.62 0.82 -5.03
N ALA A 753 29.02 0.87 -6.30
CA ALA A 753 29.63 2.04 -6.91
C ALA A 753 28.61 3.12 -7.31
N LEU A 754 27.31 2.81 -7.29
CA LEU A 754 26.25 3.74 -7.68
C LEU A 754 25.65 4.44 -6.47
N ASN A 755 25.37 5.74 -6.63
CA ASN A 755 24.67 6.54 -5.62
C ASN A 755 23.29 5.95 -5.26
N SER A 756 22.61 5.28 -6.20
CA SER A 756 21.32 4.64 -5.92
C SER A 756 21.37 3.59 -4.81
N SER A 757 22.55 3.02 -4.53
CA SER A 757 22.77 2.00 -3.49
C SER A 757 23.26 2.60 -2.16
N ARG A 758 23.34 3.93 -2.04
CA ARG A 758 23.64 4.61 -0.79
C ARG A 758 22.60 4.31 0.26
N VAL A 759 23.08 4.25 1.50
CA VAL A 759 22.29 4.06 2.72
C VAL A 759 22.79 5.08 3.74
N SER A 760 21.88 5.73 4.45
CA SER A 760 22.20 6.74 5.46
C SER A 760 21.16 6.78 6.57
N VAL A 761 21.54 7.35 7.72
CA VAL A 761 20.66 7.45 8.90
C VAL A 761 19.43 8.33 8.66
N ASP A 762 19.58 9.40 7.88
CA ASP A 762 18.49 10.34 7.59
C ASP A 762 17.43 9.73 6.67
N MET A 763 17.83 8.91 5.70
CA MET A 763 16.90 8.19 4.83
C MET A 763 16.09 7.12 5.57
N GLN A 764 16.67 6.55 6.64
CA GLN A 764 16.02 5.52 7.44
C GLN A 764 14.94 6.06 8.38
N ALA A 765 15.05 7.35 8.74
CA ALA A 765 14.30 8.00 9.80
C ALA A 765 12.78 7.87 9.62
N GLY A 766 12.25 8.32 8.47
CA GLY A 766 10.81 8.22 8.19
C GLY A 766 10.31 6.80 7.97
N LEU A 767 11.13 5.92 7.38
CA LEU A 767 10.75 4.52 7.17
C LEU A 767 10.44 3.83 8.50
N HIS A 768 11.22 4.13 9.55
CA HIS A 768 11.03 3.54 10.87
C HIS A 768 9.64 3.85 11.45
N GLY A 769 9.24 5.13 11.46
CA GLY A 769 7.93 5.56 11.93
C GLY A 769 6.79 5.11 11.00
N ALA A 770 6.99 5.17 9.68
CA ALA A 770 6.01 4.71 8.69
C ALA A 770 5.67 3.23 8.87
N LEU A 771 6.67 2.35 9.08
CA LEU A 771 6.47 0.92 9.33
C LEU A 771 5.61 0.67 10.58
N ALA A 772 5.92 1.35 11.68
CA ALA A 772 5.12 1.26 12.90
C ALA A 772 3.70 1.79 12.68
N GLY A 773 3.55 2.92 12.01
CA GLY A 773 2.25 3.52 11.70
C GLY A 773 1.36 2.62 10.85
N VAL A 774 1.86 2.07 9.75
CA VAL A 774 1.06 1.19 8.88
C VAL A 774 0.74 -0.15 9.52
N SER A 775 1.55 -0.62 10.47
CA SER A 775 1.32 -1.88 11.19
C SER A 775 0.08 -1.84 12.09
N VAL A 776 -0.28 -0.66 12.61
CA VAL A 776 -1.45 -0.46 13.48
C VAL A 776 -2.53 0.41 12.83
N ALA A 777 -2.29 0.89 11.61
CA ALA A 777 -3.28 1.64 10.86
C ALA A 777 -4.52 0.75 10.60
N PRO A 778 -5.74 1.28 10.80
CA PRO A 778 -6.95 0.52 10.57
C PRO A 778 -7.06 0.08 9.09
N GLY A 779 -7.87 -0.96 8.91
CA GLY A 779 -8.19 -1.53 7.61
C GLY A 779 -7.08 -2.39 7.00
N THR A 780 -7.45 -3.08 5.91
CA THR A 780 -6.60 -4.04 5.21
C THR A 780 -6.05 -3.44 3.91
N TRP A 781 -5.03 -4.06 3.32
CA TRP A 781 -4.54 -3.62 2.02
C TRP A 781 -5.59 -3.80 0.93
N GLU A 782 -6.41 -4.83 1.04
CA GLU A 782 -7.51 -5.11 0.12
C GLU A 782 -8.56 -4.00 0.14
N GLN A 783 -8.88 -3.46 1.32
CA GLN A 783 -9.78 -2.31 1.44
C GLN A 783 -9.23 -1.08 0.71
N CYS A 784 -7.91 -0.86 0.78
CA CYS A 784 -7.26 0.23 0.03
C CYS A 784 -7.40 0.08 -1.50
N LEU A 785 -7.60 -1.14 -2.00
CA LEU A 785 -7.81 -1.39 -3.42
C LEU A 785 -9.27 -1.20 -3.88
N GLN A 786 -10.24 -1.04 -2.97
CA GLN A 786 -11.68 -1.08 -3.30
C GLN A 786 -12.29 0.20 -3.90
N GLY A 787 -11.48 1.21 -4.24
CA GLY A 787 -11.91 2.40 -4.98
C GLY A 787 -10.77 2.98 -5.80
N THR A 788 -10.89 2.94 -7.15
CA THR A 788 -9.97 3.54 -8.16
C THR A 788 -8.45 3.37 -7.96
N GLY A 789 -7.99 2.45 -7.11
CA GLY A 789 -6.58 2.31 -6.81
C GLY A 789 -6.02 3.54 -6.09
N VAL A 790 -5.01 3.32 -5.25
CA VAL A 790 -4.45 4.35 -4.35
C VAL A 790 -3.79 5.54 -5.08
N LEU A 791 -3.77 5.59 -6.42
CA LEU A 791 -2.74 6.34 -7.14
C LEU A 791 -3.24 7.26 -8.26
N THR A 792 -4.49 7.19 -8.73
CA THR A 792 -5.00 8.13 -9.75
C THR A 792 -6.50 8.31 -9.64
N ASN A 793 -6.97 9.56 -9.50
CA ASN A 793 -8.38 9.97 -9.41
C ASN A 793 -9.07 9.73 -8.06
N ASP A 794 -8.40 10.06 -6.95
CA ASP A 794 -9.04 10.11 -5.62
C ASP A 794 -9.90 11.38 -5.50
N ASN A 795 -11.22 11.28 -5.66
CA ASN A 795 -12.13 12.42 -5.55
C ASN A 795 -12.30 12.94 -4.11
N VAL A 796 -11.83 12.22 -3.09
CA VAL A 796 -11.88 12.65 -1.69
C VAL A 796 -10.71 13.60 -1.38
N VAL A 797 -9.58 13.41 -2.05
CA VAL A 797 -8.35 14.20 -1.84
C VAL A 797 -8.02 15.18 -2.98
N CYS A 798 -8.29 14.87 -4.26
CA CYS A 798 -7.67 15.52 -5.45
C CYS A 798 -8.37 16.73 -6.11
#